data_AF-B3SCV9-F1
#
_entry.id   AF-B3SCV9-F1
#
_cell.length_a   1.000
_cell.length_b   1.000
_cell.length_c   1.000
_cell.angle_alpha   90.00
_cell.angle_beta   90.00
_cell.angle_gamma   90.00
#
_symmetry.space_group_name_H-M   'P 1'
#
loop_
_entity.id
_entity.type
_entity.pdbx_description
1 polymer ?
#
loop_
_entity_poly.entity_id
_entity_poly.type
_entity_poly.pdbx_seq_one_letter_code
_entity_poly.pdbx_strand_id
1 'polypeptide(L)'
;MENEDISRLIENCKGLPLAIALIGGQRIATAEGWRNALRRAQQNDANVLPHYRLNLQETFAASIDQLSKTEREQFRKLGVFRKGKIPIDIISSLWELDKDTATRILYNFQDRSLLTVGHDRINAHKFRIICNLHDLIVDYLRLPSQVSQLSYEEHYKELNRDLISRTYFRYRLSWSDFEDDGYFCKNLVEHAISADSITIINKIAMDVEWMDVSLKASQSVSNLLFDLERCQKFLRAQMSYNDYLGDACTLLQEHSSYLQFESVDFVQFLLVTTNKISWLYKEAFKIAEKRRTQGSFYAIVSYTESKHQEKWQKSLRTGNCKEDPVPKCSNSYSERFRIASSKGNDTTYPTLLVTESDNAKHCFSYQLEKVSVINVNISPCGSKLAYCYVPNYNHSERGLNCVWEVINVEDHRKLNFIANDDSINIGLEAYILKFSPYQNSLIVTLSSDKRNLETWIIDDKEVVMQQTIGQSLEIQGFEFIPKGSRILSWHRNNPSSFSEREWNIEKIDTCEIKAHEIENLNDYTLIEVPELIDANTCNAIAKFCQPENICNLDDVKAIDESMIVMNYGSTLGVLPTNFNDSESLRVVEEFSEIFQAISKGAFVAWVAISNDGELIAALVRSGIMSNIQIYQFQDGVMIGNQVIVCSSEIVFMEFIHEAFALVAYNWSTQGIYLYTIKVESPQNTIMYEDMDEKYHIVKSDSAFVNNIPIISKLRIDKEGYSSLSIMTGADLNIEHIYDLRTKKASHQEKASYDYHFHCDMPGIMIEEVYKCWNELCLPTSTVHWHAFITMYELPPGNRRKWTQNLIFTTDIMKSRSECLYNEKNVVFIKWLSKAVLIMRLEI
;
A
#
# COMPACT_ATOMS: atom_id res chain seq x y z
N MET A 1 5.50 -12.40 -70.97
CA MET A 1 5.06 -13.80 -70.85
C MET A 1 4.14 -13.88 -69.67
N GLU A 2 2.83 -13.86 -69.91
CA GLU A 2 1.84 -14.24 -68.89
C GLU A 2 2.01 -15.73 -68.62
N ASN A 3 2.47 -16.08 -67.43
CA ASN A 3 2.76 -17.45 -67.07
C ASN A 3 1.47 -18.03 -66.45
N GLU A 4 0.70 -18.80 -67.22
CA GLU A 4 -0.58 -19.42 -66.80
C GLU A 4 -0.43 -20.22 -65.49
N ASP A 5 0.76 -20.79 -65.24
CA ASP A 5 1.11 -21.49 -64.01
C ASP A 5 1.06 -20.56 -62.77
N ILE A 6 1.41 -19.27 -62.91
CA ILE A 6 1.37 -18.27 -61.83
C ILE A 6 -0.08 -17.93 -61.47
N SER A 7 -0.95 -17.72 -62.45
CA SER A 7 -2.37 -17.43 -62.21
C SER A 7 -3.07 -18.58 -61.48
N ARG A 8 -2.84 -19.83 -61.93
CA ARG A 8 -3.39 -21.03 -61.28
C ARG A 8 -2.86 -21.24 -59.86
N LEU A 9 -1.60 -20.89 -59.61
CA LEU A 9 -0.99 -20.95 -58.29
C LEU A 9 -1.62 -19.91 -57.33
N ILE A 10 -1.86 -18.69 -57.79
CA ILE A 10 -2.54 -17.64 -57.00
C ILE A 10 -3.99 -18.04 -56.69
N GLU A 11 -4.70 -18.62 -57.66
CA GLU A 11 -6.04 -19.19 -57.46
C GLU A 11 -6.04 -20.30 -56.40
N ASN A 12 -5.05 -21.21 -56.42
CA ASN A 12 -4.88 -22.25 -55.39
C ASN A 12 -4.61 -21.67 -54.00
N CYS A 13 -3.98 -20.50 -53.89
CA CYS A 13 -3.78 -19.80 -52.63
C CYS A 13 -5.07 -19.15 -52.09
N LYS A 14 -6.16 -19.11 -52.88
CA LYS A 14 -7.47 -18.52 -52.54
C LYS A 14 -7.38 -17.10 -51.96
N GLY A 15 -6.42 -16.31 -52.45
CA GLY A 15 -6.22 -14.93 -52.02
C GLY A 15 -5.60 -14.77 -50.62
N LEU A 16 -5.07 -15.82 -49.99
CA LEU A 16 -4.39 -15.70 -48.70
C LEU A 16 -3.04 -14.97 -48.87
N PRO A 17 -2.87 -13.75 -48.31
CA PRO A 17 -1.66 -12.95 -48.55
C PRO A 17 -0.37 -13.64 -48.08
N LEU A 18 -0.42 -14.39 -46.98
CA LEU A 18 0.73 -15.13 -46.45
C LEU A 18 1.21 -16.21 -47.44
N ALA A 19 0.31 -17.00 -48.03
CA ALA A 19 0.68 -18.04 -48.98
C ALA A 19 1.33 -17.44 -50.23
N ILE A 20 0.77 -16.34 -50.74
CA ILE A 20 1.31 -15.62 -51.89
C ILE A 20 2.71 -15.05 -51.55
N ALA A 21 2.88 -14.46 -50.36
CA ALA A 21 4.17 -13.94 -49.92
C ALA A 21 5.24 -15.03 -49.82
N LEU A 22 4.90 -16.19 -49.25
CA LEU A 22 5.82 -17.33 -49.14
C LEU A 22 6.25 -17.87 -50.51
N ILE A 23 5.33 -17.97 -51.47
CA ILE A 23 5.68 -18.42 -52.81
C ILE A 23 6.48 -17.34 -53.56
N GLY A 24 6.17 -16.05 -53.35
CA GLY A 24 7.02 -14.96 -53.84
C GLY A 24 8.44 -15.00 -53.25
N GLY A 25 8.54 -15.33 -51.96
CA GLY A 25 9.80 -15.47 -51.22
C GLY A 25 10.70 -16.63 -51.69
N GLN A 26 10.15 -17.58 -52.44
CA GLN A 26 10.88 -18.70 -53.04
C GLN A 26 11.77 -18.31 -54.23
N ARG A 27 11.70 -17.06 -54.71
CA ARG A 27 12.53 -16.53 -55.82
C ARG A 27 12.60 -17.46 -57.04
N ILE A 28 11.47 -18.05 -57.43
CA ILE A 28 11.38 -19.04 -58.50
C ILE A 28 11.67 -18.37 -59.86
N ALA A 29 12.79 -18.75 -60.48
CA ALA A 29 13.24 -18.15 -61.73
C ALA A 29 12.87 -18.94 -63.00
N THR A 30 12.52 -20.23 -62.86
CA THR A 30 12.32 -21.14 -64.01
C THR A 30 10.87 -21.60 -64.12
N ALA A 31 10.39 -21.84 -65.35
CA ALA A 31 9.05 -22.36 -65.59
C ALA A 31 8.83 -23.74 -64.92
N GLU A 32 9.85 -24.59 -64.90
CA GLU A 32 9.80 -25.88 -64.20
C GLU A 32 9.67 -25.70 -62.67
N GLY A 33 10.34 -24.69 -62.10
CA GLY A 33 10.18 -24.33 -60.70
C GLY A 33 8.75 -23.90 -60.37
N TRP A 34 8.11 -23.10 -61.24
CA TRP A 34 6.70 -22.68 -61.06
C TRP A 34 5.74 -23.87 -61.12
N ARG A 35 5.96 -24.82 -62.05
CA ARG A 35 5.16 -26.06 -62.12
C ARG A 35 5.35 -26.95 -60.89
N ASN A 36 6.55 -27.04 -60.34
CA ASN A 36 6.79 -27.80 -59.11
C ASN A 36 6.10 -27.16 -57.91
N ALA A 37 6.17 -25.83 -57.77
CA ALA A 37 5.44 -25.11 -56.71
C ALA A 37 3.92 -25.31 -56.83
N LEU A 38 3.38 -25.25 -58.05
CA LEU A 38 1.98 -25.54 -58.32
C LEU A 38 1.59 -26.98 -57.94
N ARG A 39 2.43 -27.96 -58.28
CA ARG A 39 2.21 -29.38 -57.93
C ARG A 39 2.19 -29.60 -56.42
N ARG A 40 3.11 -28.98 -55.67
CA ARG A 40 3.16 -29.07 -54.19
C ARG A 40 1.95 -28.39 -53.55
N ALA A 41 1.55 -27.22 -54.04
CA ALA A 41 0.34 -26.53 -53.55
C ALA A 41 -0.97 -27.30 -53.81
N GLN A 42 -0.99 -28.17 -54.83
CA GLN A 42 -2.12 -29.04 -55.17
C GLN A 42 -2.10 -30.42 -54.48
N GLN A 43 -0.98 -30.79 -53.84
CA GLN A 43 -0.95 -32.02 -53.04
C GLN A 43 -1.98 -31.87 -51.91
N ASN A 44 -2.75 -32.92 -51.65
CA ASN A 44 -3.90 -32.87 -50.76
C ASN A 44 -3.67 -33.87 -49.62
N ASP A 45 -2.55 -33.71 -48.92
CA ASP A 45 -2.29 -34.48 -47.71
C ASP A 45 -3.17 -33.94 -46.57
N ALA A 46 -3.62 -34.85 -45.70
CA ALA A 46 -4.53 -34.53 -44.61
C ALA A 46 -3.99 -33.33 -43.79
N ASN A 47 -4.71 -32.21 -43.84
CA ASN A 47 -4.29 -30.96 -43.20
C ASN A 47 -4.18 -31.16 -41.68
N VAL A 48 -2.95 -31.21 -41.18
CA VAL A 48 -2.66 -31.36 -39.73
C VAL A 48 -2.92 -30.04 -38.97
N LEU A 49 -3.23 -28.95 -39.68
CA LEU A 49 -3.74 -27.69 -39.12
C LEU A 49 -5.28 -27.68 -39.21
N PRO A 50 -6.01 -28.18 -38.19
CA PRO A 50 -7.42 -28.59 -38.28
C PRO A 50 -8.42 -27.47 -38.57
N HIS A 51 -7.99 -26.20 -38.59
CA HIS A 51 -8.85 -25.04 -38.80
C HIS A 51 -8.62 -24.30 -40.12
N TYR A 52 -7.68 -24.75 -40.97
CA TYR A 52 -7.37 -24.08 -42.23
C TYR A 52 -7.69 -24.98 -43.44
N ARG A 53 -8.41 -24.40 -44.43
CA ARG A 53 -8.89 -25.10 -45.65
C ARG A 53 -7.88 -25.11 -46.81
N LEU A 54 -6.65 -24.63 -46.59
CA LEU A 54 -5.58 -24.54 -47.59
C LEU A 54 -4.40 -25.44 -47.18
N ASN A 55 -3.75 -26.11 -48.14
CA ASN A 55 -2.50 -26.83 -47.89
C ASN A 55 -1.33 -25.84 -47.72
N LEU A 56 -1.36 -25.13 -46.59
CA LEU A 56 -0.30 -24.24 -46.16
C LEU A 56 0.97 -24.99 -45.76
N GLN A 57 0.82 -26.26 -45.37
CA GLN A 57 1.91 -27.11 -44.93
C GLN A 57 2.97 -27.30 -46.03
N GLU A 58 2.55 -27.69 -47.24
CA GLU A 58 3.48 -27.83 -48.37
C GLU A 58 4.05 -26.48 -48.84
N THR A 59 3.31 -25.39 -48.65
CA THR A 59 3.81 -24.04 -48.96
C THR A 59 4.93 -23.64 -48.00
N PHE A 60 4.77 -23.92 -46.69
CA PHE A 60 5.83 -23.73 -45.70
C PHE A 60 7.02 -24.66 -45.98
N ALA A 61 6.78 -25.94 -46.22
CA ALA A 61 7.83 -26.91 -46.52
C ALA A 61 8.65 -26.48 -47.74
N ALA A 62 8.01 -26.10 -48.84
CA ALA A 62 8.68 -25.64 -50.04
C ALA A 62 9.54 -24.38 -49.81
N SER A 63 9.05 -23.42 -49.01
CA SER A 63 9.82 -22.23 -48.68
C SER A 63 11.03 -22.53 -47.78
N ILE A 64 10.87 -23.45 -46.82
CA ILE A 64 11.92 -23.86 -45.88
C ILE A 64 12.97 -24.74 -46.57
N ASP A 65 12.57 -25.60 -47.51
CA ASP A 65 13.46 -26.50 -48.25
C ASP A 65 14.55 -25.76 -49.05
N GLN A 66 14.31 -24.48 -49.40
CA GLN A 66 15.29 -23.63 -50.08
C GLN A 66 16.39 -23.07 -49.17
N LEU A 67 16.23 -23.18 -47.86
CA LEU A 67 17.25 -22.78 -46.91
C LEU A 67 18.39 -23.81 -46.88
N SER A 68 19.61 -23.36 -46.56
CA SER A 68 20.72 -24.29 -46.31
C SER A 68 20.38 -25.24 -45.15
N LYS A 69 21.08 -26.37 -45.05
CA LYS A 69 20.81 -27.36 -43.99
C LYS A 69 20.87 -26.72 -42.59
N THR A 70 21.89 -25.91 -42.34
CA THR A 70 22.09 -25.19 -41.07
C THR A 70 20.97 -24.17 -40.80
N GLU A 71 20.58 -23.40 -41.81
CA GLU A 71 19.50 -22.42 -41.70
C GLU A 71 18.14 -23.08 -41.46
N ARG A 72 17.88 -24.26 -42.06
CA ARG A 72 16.66 -25.04 -41.79
C ARG A 72 16.59 -25.49 -40.34
N GLU A 73 17.70 -25.96 -39.78
CA GLU A 73 17.79 -26.35 -38.37
C GLU A 73 17.58 -25.14 -37.46
N GLN A 74 18.21 -24.00 -37.76
CA GLN A 74 18.03 -22.74 -37.03
C GLN A 74 16.59 -22.22 -37.08
N PHE A 75 15.96 -22.24 -38.26
CA PHE A 75 14.58 -21.82 -38.44
C PHE A 75 13.60 -22.73 -37.70
N ARG A 76 13.82 -24.06 -37.73
CA ARG A 76 13.01 -25.02 -36.96
C ARG A 76 13.02 -24.75 -35.47
N LYS A 77 14.18 -24.39 -34.90
CA LYS A 77 14.30 -24.07 -33.49
C LYS A 77 13.43 -22.89 -33.06
N LEU A 78 13.10 -21.97 -33.97
CA LEU A 78 12.21 -20.83 -33.66
C LEU A 78 10.78 -21.27 -33.25
N GLY A 79 10.37 -22.50 -33.54
CA GLY A 79 9.09 -23.06 -33.10
C GLY A 79 8.93 -23.16 -31.58
N VAL A 80 10.04 -23.09 -30.82
CA VAL A 80 10.02 -23.07 -29.35
C VAL A 80 9.36 -21.82 -28.78
N PHE A 81 9.45 -20.69 -29.50
CA PHE A 81 9.00 -19.41 -28.97
C PHE A 81 7.48 -19.30 -28.94
N ARG A 82 6.97 -18.45 -28.05
CA ARG A 82 5.57 -18.02 -28.07
C ARG A 82 5.27 -17.19 -29.32
N LYS A 83 4.00 -17.19 -29.70
CA LYS A 83 3.47 -16.33 -30.76
C LYS A 83 3.64 -14.86 -30.35
N GLY A 84 4.23 -14.04 -31.22
CA GLY A 84 4.50 -12.62 -30.96
C GLY A 84 5.93 -12.19 -31.28
N LYS A 85 6.37 -11.11 -30.61
CA LYS A 85 7.69 -10.49 -30.77
C LYS A 85 8.78 -11.29 -30.04
N ILE A 86 9.84 -11.65 -30.76
CA ILE A 86 10.96 -12.42 -30.23
C ILE A 86 12.26 -11.61 -30.38
N PRO A 87 12.92 -11.26 -29.27
CA PRO A 87 14.21 -10.56 -29.27
C PRO A 87 15.35 -11.30 -29.98
N ILE A 88 16.24 -10.56 -30.66
CA ILE A 88 17.47 -11.14 -31.25
C ILE A 88 18.37 -11.78 -30.19
N ASP A 89 18.40 -11.23 -28.97
CA ASP A 89 19.24 -11.68 -27.87
C ASP A 89 19.00 -13.17 -27.56
N ILE A 90 17.74 -13.56 -27.40
CA ILE A 90 17.38 -14.96 -27.12
C ILE A 90 17.56 -15.87 -28.33
N ILE A 91 17.32 -15.37 -29.54
CA ILE A 91 17.56 -16.11 -30.78
C ILE A 91 19.06 -16.43 -30.93
N SER A 92 19.92 -15.43 -30.67
CA SER A 92 21.38 -15.60 -30.72
C SER A 92 21.85 -16.61 -29.67
N SER A 93 21.17 -16.68 -28.52
CA SER A 93 21.44 -17.66 -27.47
C SER A 93 21.05 -19.07 -27.90
N LEU A 94 19.86 -19.24 -28.48
CA LEU A 94 19.36 -20.51 -29.01
C LEU A 94 20.22 -21.05 -30.17
N TRP A 95 20.75 -20.17 -31.00
CA TRP A 95 21.61 -20.55 -32.13
C TRP A 95 23.10 -20.65 -31.78
N GLU A 96 23.50 -20.21 -30.59
CA GLU A 96 24.91 -20.12 -30.17
C GLU A 96 25.74 -19.25 -31.13
N LEU A 97 25.15 -18.14 -31.57
CA LEU A 97 25.78 -17.18 -32.48
C LEU A 97 25.91 -15.79 -31.82
N ASP A 98 26.79 -14.97 -32.37
CA ASP A 98 26.81 -13.54 -32.10
C ASP A 98 25.58 -12.85 -32.74
N LYS A 99 25.26 -11.65 -32.23
CA LYS A 99 24.06 -10.91 -32.64
C LYS A 99 24.09 -10.50 -34.11
N ASP A 100 25.25 -10.18 -34.67
CA ASP A 100 25.37 -9.70 -36.04
C ASP A 100 25.14 -10.86 -37.03
N THR A 101 25.75 -12.01 -36.75
CA THR A 101 25.54 -13.24 -37.54
C THR A 101 24.09 -13.70 -37.47
N ALA A 102 23.49 -13.72 -36.27
CA ALA A 102 22.08 -14.07 -36.12
C ALA A 102 21.15 -13.09 -36.84
N THR A 103 21.46 -11.78 -36.80
CA THR A 103 20.70 -10.74 -37.51
C THR A 103 20.76 -10.93 -39.02
N ARG A 104 21.93 -11.29 -39.59
CA ARG A 104 22.05 -11.59 -41.03
C ARG A 104 21.20 -12.77 -41.46
N ILE A 105 21.13 -13.81 -40.64
CA ILE A 105 20.29 -14.99 -40.89
C ILE A 105 18.81 -14.60 -40.84
N LEU A 106 18.38 -13.79 -39.86
CA LEU A 106 17.01 -13.29 -39.79
C LEU A 106 16.62 -12.46 -41.02
N TYR A 107 17.50 -11.59 -41.51
CA TYR A 107 17.24 -10.85 -42.76
C TYR A 107 17.11 -11.78 -43.97
N ASN A 108 17.89 -12.87 -44.05
CA ASN A 108 17.70 -13.88 -45.10
C ASN A 108 16.33 -14.58 -44.98
N PHE A 109 15.84 -14.83 -43.78
CA PHE A 109 14.49 -15.37 -43.57
C PHE A 109 13.39 -14.37 -43.94
N GLN A 110 13.58 -13.08 -43.62
CA GLN A 110 12.67 -12.00 -44.02
C GLN A 110 12.60 -11.86 -45.54
N ASP A 111 13.73 -11.90 -46.22
CA ASP A 111 13.85 -11.87 -47.68
C ASP A 111 13.05 -12.99 -48.38
N ARG A 112 12.72 -14.04 -47.63
CA ARG A 112 11.93 -15.20 -48.06
C ARG A 112 10.51 -15.22 -47.49
N SER A 113 10.08 -14.11 -46.87
CA SER A 113 8.76 -13.95 -46.25
C SER A 113 8.44 -14.99 -45.15
N LEU A 114 9.47 -15.58 -44.54
CA LEU A 114 9.30 -16.58 -43.46
C LEU A 114 9.09 -15.93 -42.09
N LEU A 115 9.53 -14.69 -41.93
CA LEU A 115 9.38 -13.87 -40.72
C LEU A 115 9.50 -12.39 -41.09
N THR A 116 9.29 -11.51 -40.11
CA THR A 116 9.59 -10.08 -40.24
C THR A 116 10.55 -9.63 -39.15
N VAL A 117 11.55 -8.82 -39.51
CA VAL A 117 12.44 -8.17 -38.55
C VAL A 117 11.97 -6.73 -38.32
N GLY A 118 11.97 -6.32 -37.06
CA GLY A 118 11.61 -4.96 -36.67
C GLY A 118 12.45 -4.47 -35.49
N HIS A 119 12.10 -3.29 -34.99
CA HIS A 119 12.73 -2.69 -33.83
C HIS A 119 11.69 -2.40 -32.76
N ASP A 120 11.99 -2.79 -31.53
CA ASP A 120 11.17 -2.51 -30.34
C ASP A 120 11.89 -1.49 -29.46
N ARG A 121 11.16 -0.47 -29.00
CA ARG A 121 11.75 0.60 -28.20
C ARG A 121 11.90 0.11 -26.76
N ILE A 122 13.13 0.08 -26.24
CA ILE A 122 13.39 -0.24 -24.83
C ILE A 122 13.21 1.02 -23.97
N ASN A 123 13.78 2.14 -24.42
CA ASN A 123 13.65 3.43 -23.76
C ASN A 123 13.79 4.58 -24.77
N ALA A 124 13.88 5.82 -24.28
CA ALA A 124 13.93 6.99 -25.15
C ALA A 124 15.02 6.94 -26.24
N HIS A 125 16.14 6.24 -25.96
CA HIS A 125 17.37 6.26 -26.77
C HIS A 125 17.86 4.87 -27.22
N LYS A 126 17.18 3.77 -26.84
CA LYS A 126 17.63 2.40 -27.10
C LYS A 126 16.53 1.57 -27.75
N PHE A 127 16.88 0.88 -28.83
CA PHE A 127 16.02 -0.06 -29.54
C PHE A 127 16.60 -1.47 -29.49
N ARG A 128 15.73 -2.47 -29.49
CA ARG A 128 16.05 -3.89 -29.60
C ARG A 128 15.60 -4.42 -30.97
N ILE A 129 16.42 -5.24 -31.62
CA ILE A 129 15.99 -5.96 -32.82
C ILE A 129 15.05 -7.08 -32.38
N ILE A 130 13.88 -7.15 -33.02
CA ILE A 130 12.87 -8.18 -32.78
C ILE A 130 12.52 -8.91 -34.07
N CYS A 131 12.12 -10.16 -33.93
CA CYS A 131 11.60 -11.01 -34.97
C CYS A 131 10.13 -11.32 -34.69
N ASN A 132 9.27 -11.23 -35.69
CA ASN A 132 7.89 -11.70 -35.61
C ASN A 132 7.69 -12.85 -36.59
N LEU A 133 7.23 -13.99 -36.07
CA LEU A 133 6.74 -15.10 -36.88
C LEU A 133 5.21 -15.04 -36.92
N HIS A 134 4.64 -15.37 -38.07
CA HIS A 134 3.20 -15.54 -38.16
C HIS A 134 2.77 -16.79 -37.35
N ASP A 135 1.66 -16.71 -36.64
CA ASP A 135 1.15 -17.79 -35.77
C ASP A 135 1.09 -19.16 -36.44
N LEU A 136 0.72 -19.22 -37.73
CA LEU A 136 0.66 -20.46 -38.52
C LEU A 136 2.03 -21.06 -38.80
N ILE A 137 3.07 -20.21 -38.94
CA ILE A 137 4.45 -20.67 -39.07
C ILE A 137 4.90 -21.25 -37.73
N VAL A 138 4.60 -20.59 -36.61
CA VAL A 138 4.91 -21.12 -35.27
C VAL A 138 4.24 -22.48 -35.06
N ASP A 139 2.96 -22.60 -35.36
CA ASP A 139 2.21 -23.86 -35.24
C ASP A 139 2.82 -24.96 -36.14
N TYR A 140 3.23 -24.62 -37.37
CA TYR A 140 3.91 -25.54 -38.27
C TYR A 140 5.28 -26.00 -37.72
N LEU A 141 6.09 -25.10 -37.16
CA LEU A 141 7.43 -25.43 -36.65
C LEU A 141 7.39 -26.31 -35.38
N ARG A 142 6.26 -26.33 -34.67
CA ARG A 142 6.00 -27.21 -33.54
C ARG A 142 5.60 -28.62 -33.96
N LEU A 143 5.29 -28.84 -35.24
CA LEU A 143 5.08 -30.19 -35.74
C LEU A 143 6.44 -30.91 -35.87
N PRO A 144 6.52 -32.19 -35.49
CA PRO A 144 7.70 -33.00 -35.74
C PRO A 144 7.94 -33.07 -37.25
N SER A 145 9.21 -33.14 -37.65
CA SER A 145 9.54 -33.35 -39.05
C SER A 145 8.97 -34.69 -39.55
N GLN A 146 8.62 -34.79 -40.84
CA GLN A 146 8.12 -36.04 -41.44
C GLN A 146 9.11 -37.23 -41.28
N VAL A 147 10.38 -36.94 -40.98
CA VAL A 147 11.45 -37.92 -40.79
C VAL A 147 11.61 -38.34 -39.32
N SER A 148 11.14 -37.52 -38.36
CA SER A 148 11.24 -37.83 -36.93
C SER A 148 10.06 -38.69 -36.47
N GLN A 149 10.35 -39.72 -35.68
CA GLN A 149 9.33 -40.60 -35.08
C GLN A 149 8.71 -40.01 -33.79
N LEU A 150 9.02 -38.75 -33.46
CA LEU A 150 8.55 -38.09 -32.25
C LEU A 150 7.08 -37.72 -32.37
N SER A 151 6.34 -37.81 -31.26
CA SER A 151 5.02 -37.19 -31.16
C SER A 151 5.17 -35.66 -31.13
N TYR A 152 4.07 -34.95 -31.40
CA TYR A 152 4.01 -33.49 -31.23
C TYR A 152 4.47 -33.06 -29.83
N GLU A 153 4.01 -33.76 -28.79
CA GLU A 153 4.37 -33.44 -27.40
C GLU A 153 5.86 -33.64 -27.13
N GLU A 154 6.46 -34.73 -27.60
CA GLU A 154 7.87 -35.02 -27.36
C GLU A 154 8.78 -34.05 -28.13
N HIS A 155 8.44 -33.73 -29.37
CA HIS A 155 9.17 -32.72 -30.15
C HIS A 155 9.11 -31.33 -29.50
N TYR A 156 7.94 -30.92 -29.02
CA TYR A 156 7.80 -29.65 -28.31
C TYR A 156 8.58 -29.65 -26.98
N LYS A 157 8.58 -30.77 -26.23
CA LYS A 157 9.43 -30.93 -25.03
C LYS A 157 10.91 -30.79 -25.36
N GLU A 158 11.40 -31.41 -26.43
CA GLU A 158 12.80 -31.32 -26.86
C GLU A 158 13.20 -29.89 -27.25
N LEU A 159 12.35 -29.17 -28.00
CA LEU A 159 12.58 -27.77 -28.34
C LEU A 159 12.78 -26.90 -27.08
N ASN A 160 11.92 -27.10 -26.08
CA ASN A 160 12.01 -26.37 -24.81
C ASN A 160 13.27 -26.75 -24.02
N ARG A 161 13.66 -28.04 -23.99
CA ARG A 161 14.92 -28.49 -23.37
C ARG A 161 16.15 -27.89 -24.05
N ASP A 162 16.17 -27.82 -25.39
CA ASP A 162 17.26 -27.21 -26.16
C ASP A 162 17.40 -25.72 -25.85
N LEU A 163 16.28 -24.98 -25.81
CA LEU A 163 16.29 -23.55 -25.46
C LEU A 163 16.86 -23.32 -24.06
N ILE A 164 16.37 -24.04 -23.06
CA ILE A 164 16.79 -23.84 -21.67
C ILE A 164 18.26 -24.21 -21.49
N SER A 165 18.70 -25.36 -22.02
CA SER A 165 20.08 -25.82 -21.86
C SER A 165 21.10 -24.86 -22.48
N ARG A 166 20.86 -24.39 -23.71
CA ARG A 166 21.74 -23.44 -24.40
C ARG A 166 21.79 -22.09 -23.70
N THR A 167 20.64 -21.61 -23.25
CA THR A 167 20.55 -20.34 -22.54
C THR A 167 21.27 -20.43 -21.20
N TYR A 168 21.04 -21.49 -20.43
CA TYR A 168 21.70 -21.73 -19.15
C TYR A 168 23.23 -21.83 -19.27
N PHE A 169 23.72 -22.50 -20.32
CA PHE A 169 25.16 -22.59 -20.60
C PHE A 169 25.78 -21.22 -20.96
N ARG A 170 25.09 -20.43 -21.80
CA ARG A 170 25.55 -19.09 -22.20
C ARG A 170 25.72 -18.15 -21.01
N TYR A 171 24.83 -18.25 -20.02
CA TYR A 171 24.87 -17.46 -18.77
C TYR A 171 25.60 -18.19 -17.63
N ARG A 172 26.67 -18.93 -17.96
CA ARG A 172 27.61 -19.52 -16.98
C ARG A 172 26.96 -20.39 -15.90
N LEU A 173 25.84 -21.04 -16.23
CA LEU A 173 25.09 -21.91 -15.31
C LEU A 173 24.50 -21.15 -14.10
N SER A 174 24.27 -19.85 -14.24
CA SER A 174 23.58 -19.04 -13.23
C SER A 174 22.39 -18.33 -13.83
N TRP A 175 21.22 -18.43 -13.19
CA TRP A 175 20.04 -17.67 -13.58
C TRP A 175 20.15 -16.18 -13.21
N SER A 176 21.09 -15.84 -12.33
CA SER A 176 21.31 -14.48 -11.83
C SER A 176 22.15 -13.58 -12.74
N ASP A 177 22.93 -14.17 -13.64
CA ASP A 177 23.74 -13.45 -14.62
C ASP A 177 22.92 -13.02 -15.86
N PHE A 178 21.60 -13.20 -15.82
CA PHE A 178 20.72 -12.93 -16.94
C PHE A 178 20.46 -11.43 -17.11
N GLU A 179 20.95 -10.85 -18.21
CA GLU A 179 20.53 -9.52 -18.63
C GLU A 179 19.12 -9.59 -19.23
N ASP A 180 18.23 -8.65 -18.91
CA ASP A 180 16.88 -8.62 -19.49
C ASP A 180 16.95 -8.57 -21.03
N ASP A 181 16.67 -9.72 -21.64
CA ASP A 181 16.62 -9.91 -23.08
C ASP A 181 15.24 -9.56 -23.67
N GLY A 182 14.26 -9.26 -22.80
CA GLY A 182 12.87 -8.95 -23.14
C GLY A 182 11.94 -10.15 -23.27
N TYR A 183 12.43 -11.37 -23.17
CA TYR A 183 11.64 -12.58 -23.43
C TYR A 183 11.87 -13.69 -22.40
N PHE A 184 13.10 -14.13 -22.20
CA PHE A 184 13.36 -15.40 -21.53
C PHE A 184 13.06 -15.34 -20.04
N CYS A 185 13.44 -14.27 -19.33
CA CYS A 185 13.05 -14.08 -17.92
C CYS A 185 11.53 -14.22 -17.72
N LYS A 186 10.73 -13.65 -18.63
CA LYS A 186 9.26 -13.63 -18.55
C LYS A 186 8.60 -14.97 -18.91
N ASN A 187 9.33 -15.87 -19.58
CA ASN A 187 8.78 -17.13 -20.09
C ASN A 187 9.55 -18.36 -19.60
N LEU A 188 10.58 -18.19 -18.76
CA LEU A 188 11.48 -19.26 -18.30
C LEU A 188 10.70 -20.40 -17.63
N VAL A 189 9.82 -20.06 -16.69
CA VAL A 189 9.02 -21.06 -15.97
C VAL A 189 8.11 -21.85 -16.91
N GLU A 190 7.48 -21.19 -17.89
CA GLU A 190 6.67 -21.92 -18.85
C GLU A 190 7.51 -22.83 -19.75
N HIS A 191 8.65 -22.36 -20.25
CA HIS A 191 9.55 -23.21 -21.02
C HIS A 191 10.02 -24.40 -20.18
N ALA A 192 10.31 -24.21 -18.89
CA ALA A 192 10.73 -25.28 -17.97
C ALA A 192 9.61 -26.31 -17.74
N ILE A 193 8.36 -25.87 -17.57
CA ILE A 193 7.18 -26.73 -17.51
C ILE A 193 6.99 -27.48 -18.83
N SER A 194 7.11 -26.79 -19.97
CA SER A 194 6.97 -27.38 -21.30
C SER A 194 8.09 -28.36 -21.63
N ALA A 195 9.27 -28.21 -21.02
CA ALA A 195 10.39 -29.15 -21.08
C ALA A 195 10.18 -30.40 -20.19
N ASP A 196 9.13 -30.41 -19.37
CA ASP A 196 8.78 -31.51 -18.46
C ASP A 196 9.97 -31.93 -17.59
N SER A 197 10.69 -30.95 -17.04
CA SER A 197 11.93 -31.17 -16.30
C SER A 197 11.81 -30.72 -14.84
N ILE A 198 11.48 -31.68 -13.98
CA ILE A 198 11.37 -31.48 -12.52
C ILE A 198 12.66 -30.87 -11.94
N THR A 199 13.83 -31.34 -12.40
CA THR A 199 15.13 -30.85 -11.91
C THR A 199 15.34 -29.37 -12.21
N ILE A 200 14.96 -28.90 -13.40
CA ILE A 200 15.12 -27.50 -13.80
C ILE A 200 14.15 -26.62 -13.02
N ILE A 201 12.87 -27.03 -12.92
CA ILE A 201 11.84 -26.28 -12.19
C ILE A 201 12.21 -26.15 -10.71
N ASN A 202 12.67 -27.24 -10.09
CA ASN A 202 13.10 -27.21 -8.69
C ASN A 202 14.30 -26.27 -8.49
N LYS A 203 15.27 -26.27 -9.42
CA LYS A 203 16.40 -25.34 -9.38
C LYS A 203 15.96 -23.89 -9.51
N ILE A 204 15.08 -23.56 -10.45
CA ILE A 204 14.58 -22.19 -10.67
C ILE A 204 13.78 -21.72 -9.45
N ALA A 205 12.83 -22.53 -8.98
CA ALA A 205 11.93 -22.15 -7.91
C ALA A 205 12.63 -21.96 -6.55
N MET A 206 13.81 -22.56 -6.36
CA MET A 206 14.65 -22.41 -5.16
C MET A 206 15.77 -21.37 -5.33
N ASP A 207 15.88 -20.69 -6.48
CA ASP A 207 16.93 -19.72 -6.75
C ASP A 207 16.48 -18.30 -6.38
N VAL A 208 16.94 -17.81 -5.22
CA VAL A 208 16.65 -16.45 -4.73
C VAL A 208 17.22 -15.36 -5.64
N GLU A 209 18.35 -15.61 -6.31
CA GLU A 209 18.91 -14.63 -7.22
C GLU A 209 18.09 -14.54 -8.52
N TRP A 210 17.52 -15.67 -9.00
CA TRP A 210 16.53 -15.64 -10.08
C TRP A 210 15.27 -14.86 -9.70
N MET A 211 14.75 -15.03 -8.47
CA MET A 211 13.60 -14.27 -8.01
C MET A 211 13.85 -12.75 -8.07
N ASP A 212 15.04 -12.31 -7.64
CA ASP A 212 15.47 -10.90 -7.73
C ASP A 212 15.51 -10.40 -9.19
N VAL A 213 16.12 -11.17 -10.10
CA VAL A 213 16.16 -10.84 -11.54
C VAL A 213 14.75 -10.80 -12.13
N SER A 214 13.89 -11.75 -11.78
CA SER A 214 12.51 -11.82 -12.26
C SER A 214 11.70 -10.61 -11.80
N LEU A 215 11.83 -10.19 -10.54
CA LEU A 215 11.19 -8.98 -10.01
C LEU A 215 11.66 -7.72 -10.75
N LYS A 216 12.96 -7.57 -10.98
CA LYS A 216 13.54 -6.42 -11.68
C LYS A 216 13.13 -6.36 -13.16
N ALA A 217 13.13 -7.51 -13.84
CA ALA A 217 12.79 -7.59 -15.26
C ALA A 217 11.28 -7.41 -15.52
N SER A 218 10.43 -7.91 -14.62
CA SER A 218 8.98 -7.82 -14.76
C SER A 218 8.39 -6.54 -14.17
N GLN A 219 9.12 -5.88 -13.26
CA GLN A 219 8.63 -4.78 -12.42
C GLN A 219 7.28 -5.11 -11.76
N SER A 220 7.09 -6.38 -11.36
CA SER A 220 5.82 -6.89 -10.87
C SER A 220 6.00 -8.08 -9.95
N VAL A 221 5.56 -7.95 -8.69
CA VAL A 221 5.52 -9.05 -7.72
C VAL A 221 4.55 -10.15 -8.19
N SER A 222 3.46 -9.75 -8.84
CA SER A 222 2.43 -10.64 -9.39
C SER A 222 2.95 -11.66 -10.38
N ASN A 223 3.83 -11.22 -11.29
CA ASN A 223 4.40 -12.10 -12.30
C ASN A 223 5.27 -13.17 -11.63
N LEU A 224 6.06 -12.79 -10.62
CA LEU A 224 6.83 -13.75 -9.84
C LEU A 224 5.92 -14.70 -9.05
N LEU A 225 4.88 -14.20 -8.38
CA LEU A 225 3.90 -15.04 -7.67
C LEU A 225 3.27 -16.07 -8.59
N PHE A 226 2.82 -15.64 -9.77
CA PHE A 226 2.22 -16.53 -10.77
C PHE A 226 3.20 -17.61 -11.25
N ASP A 227 4.47 -17.25 -11.47
CA ASP A 227 5.52 -18.19 -11.83
C ASP A 227 5.79 -19.21 -10.71
N LEU A 228 5.87 -18.76 -9.45
CA LEU A 228 6.06 -19.64 -8.29
C LEU A 228 4.86 -20.59 -8.08
N GLU A 229 3.64 -20.10 -8.24
CA GLU A 229 2.41 -20.91 -8.17
C GLU A 229 2.36 -21.95 -9.29
N ARG A 230 2.77 -21.62 -10.52
CA ARG A 230 2.89 -22.58 -11.61
C ARG A 230 3.94 -23.66 -11.31
N CYS A 231 5.09 -23.28 -10.77
CA CYS A 231 6.10 -24.21 -10.28
C CYS A 231 5.52 -25.14 -9.21
N GLN A 232 4.83 -24.59 -8.20
CA GLN A 232 4.21 -25.35 -7.12
C GLN A 232 3.17 -26.35 -7.65
N LYS A 233 2.29 -25.91 -8.56
CA LYS A 233 1.28 -26.76 -9.20
C LYS A 233 1.92 -27.91 -9.99
N PHE A 234 2.98 -27.63 -10.75
CA PHE A 234 3.70 -28.65 -11.50
C PHE A 234 4.37 -29.68 -10.58
N LEU A 235 5.10 -29.23 -9.55
CA LEU A 235 5.79 -30.11 -8.61
C LEU A 235 4.82 -30.98 -7.80
N ARG A 236 3.66 -30.42 -7.39
CA ARG A 236 2.56 -31.16 -6.75
C ARG A 236 2.04 -32.29 -7.63
N ALA A 237 1.84 -32.04 -8.92
CA ALA A 237 1.35 -33.05 -9.86
C ALA A 237 2.35 -34.22 -10.06
N GLN A 238 3.65 -33.96 -9.88
CA GLN A 238 4.73 -34.95 -10.04
C GLN A 238 5.07 -35.71 -8.75
N MET A 239 4.22 -35.62 -7.71
CA MET A 239 4.39 -36.27 -6.39
C MET A 239 5.71 -35.92 -5.66
N SER A 240 6.38 -34.82 -6.03
CA SER A 240 7.57 -34.29 -5.35
C SER A 240 7.14 -33.10 -4.49
N TYR A 241 6.46 -33.36 -3.37
CA TYR A 241 5.88 -32.31 -2.54
C TYR A 241 6.77 -31.96 -1.35
N ASN A 242 7.13 -30.68 -1.27
CA ASN A 242 7.52 -29.99 -0.05
C ASN A 242 6.95 -28.56 -0.15
N ASP A 243 6.37 -28.04 0.93
CA ASP A 243 5.57 -26.80 0.94
C ASP A 243 6.40 -25.50 0.90
N TYR A 244 7.68 -25.57 0.55
CA TYR A 244 8.61 -24.43 0.65
C TYR A 244 8.23 -23.26 -0.27
N LEU A 245 7.54 -23.49 -1.40
CA LEU A 245 7.07 -22.42 -2.27
C LEU A 245 5.86 -21.68 -1.70
N GLY A 246 5.06 -22.34 -0.85
CA GLY A 246 3.97 -21.70 -0.14
C GLY A 246 4.47 -20.53 0.71
N ASP A 247 5.53 -20.78 1.49
CA ASP A 247 6.18 -19.75 2.33
C ASP A 247 6.65 -18.54 1.51
N ALA A 248 7.22 -18.77 0.33
CA ALA A 248 7.69 -17.69 -0.55
C ALA A 248 6.53 -16.88 -1.13
N CYS A 249 5.47 -17.54 -1.56
CA CYS A 249 4.27 -16.85 -2.04
C CYS A 249 3.63 -16.01 -0.93
N THR A 250 3.45 -16.58 0.27
CA THR A 250 2.89 -15.87 1.43
C THR A 250 3.72 -14.65 1.79
N LEU A 251 5.05 -14.79 1.87
CA LEU A 251 5.95 -13.68 2.16
C LEU A 251 5.82 -12.53 1.15
N LEU A 252 5.81 -12.87 -0.14
CA LEU A 252 5.68 -11.88 -1.22
C LEU A 252 4.31 -11.21 -1.20
N GLN A 253 3.24 -11.94 -0.87
CA GLN A 253 1.89 -11.37 -0.71
C GLN A 253 1.81 -10.43 0.49
N GLU A 254 2.34 -10.83 1.64
CA GLU A 254 2.32 -10.03 2.86
C GLU A 254 3.17 -8.76 2.72
N HIS A 255 4.33 -8.82 2.07
CA HIS A 255 5.31 -7.74 2.09
C HIS A 255 5.59 -7.09 0.73
N SER A 256 4.70 -7.28 -0.26
CA SER A 256 4.87 -6.73 -1.61
C SER A 256 5.07 -5.21 -1.62
N SER A 257 4.44 -4.48 -0.69
CA SER A 257 4.53 -3.02 -0.58
C SER A 257 5.95 -2.49 -0.36
N TYR A 258 6.85 -3.30 0.21
CA TYR A 258 8.24 -2.92 0.49
C TYR A 258 9.18 -3.14 -0.69
N LEU A 259 8.75 -3.85 -1.74
CA LEU A 259 9.58 -4.18 -2.90
C LEU A 259 9.58 -3.02 -3.90
N GLN A 260 10.55 -2.12 -3.78
CA GLN A 260 10.86 -1.11 -4.80
C GLN A 260 11.83 -1.71 -5.83
N PHE A 261 11.34 -2.02 -7.03
CA PHE A 261 12.11 -2.78 -8.03
C PHE A 261 13.43 -2.11 -8.46
N GLU A 262 13.51 -0.78 -8.39
CA GLU A 262 14.67 0.00 -8.83
C GLU A 262 15.78 0.11 -7.76
N SER A 263 15.44 -0.08 -6.48
CA SER A 263 16.33 0.24 -5.35
C SER A 263 16.46 -0.84 -4.29
N VAL A 264 15.59 -1.85 -4.28
CA VAL A 264 15.62 -2.90 -3.24
C VAL A 264 16.70 -3.94 -3.52
N ASP A 265 17.53 -4.20 -2.50
CA ASP A 265 18.30 -5.43 -2.41
C ASP A 265 17.39 -6.55 -1.86
N PHE A 266 16.99 -7.47 -2.75
CA PHE A 266 16.09 -8.56 -2.40
C PHE A 266 16.68 -9.50 -1.33
N VAL A 267 18.01 -9.65 -1.28
CA VAL A 267 18.69 -10.46 -0.26
C VAL A 267 18.52 -9.79 1.11
N GLN A 268 18.74 -8.47 1.18
CA GLN A 268 18.52 -7.72 2.41
C GLN A 268 17.05 -7.74 2.84
N PHE A 269 16.12 -7.66 1.89
CA PHE A 269 14.68 -7.80 2.15
C PHE A 269 14.37 -9.14 2.82
N LEU A 270 14.84 -10.27 2.25
CA LEU A 270 14.60 -11.59 2.81
C LEU A 270 15.22 -11.75 4.21
N LEU A 271 16.42 -11.24 4.44
CA LEU A 271 17.06 -11.29 5.76
C LEU A 271 16.27 -10.55 6.86
N VAL A 272 15.44 -9.57 6.49
CA VAL A 272 14.63 -8.77 7.42
C VAL A 272 13.22 -9.31 7.56
N THR A 273 12.63 -9.85 6.49
CA THR A 273 11.22 -10.27 6.48
C THR A 273 11.01 -11.76 6.80
N THR A 274 12.07 -12.58 6.73
CA THR A 274 11.96 -14.03 6.97
C THR A 274 12.61 -14.46 8.29
N ASN A 275 12.04 -15.51 8.90
CA ASN A 275 12.63 -16.18 10.07
C ASN A 275 13.85 -17.02 9.65
N LYS A 276 14.89 -17.06 10.50
CA LYS A 276 16.09 -17.92 10.37
C LYS A 276 15.81 -19.40 10.05
N ILE A 277 14.65 -19.93 10.43
CA ILE A 277 14.26 -21.31 10.13
C ILE A 277 13.91 -21.49 8.64
N SER A 278 13.37 -20.45 7.99
CA SER A 278 12.96 -20.45 6.59
C SER A 278 14.12 -20.75 5.65
N TRP A 279 13.83 -21.48 4.58
CA TRP A 279 14.80 -21.76 3.53
C TRP A 279 15.22 -20.47 2.79
N LEU A 280 14.31 -19.49 2.66
CA LEU A 280 14.59 -18.19 2.06
C LEU A 280 15.65 -17.43 2.84
N TYR A 281 15.53 -17.40 4.18
CA TYR A 281 16.53 -16.78 5.04
C TYR A 281 17.89 -17.45 4.85
N LYS A 282 17.92 -18.79 4.90
CA LYS A 282 19.18 -19.56 4.79
C LYS A 282 19.87 -19.30 3.46
N GLU A 283 19.12 -19.23 2.37
CA GLU A 283 19.69 -18.97 1.05
C GLU A 283 20.13 -17.51 0.89
N ALA A 284 19.31 -16.55 1.33
CA ALA A 284 19.68 -15.13 1.36
C ALA A 284 20.95 -14.91 2.20
N PHE A 285 21.07 -15.57 3.35
CA PHE A 285 22.26 -15.50 4.19
C PHE A 285 23.52 -16.01 3.49
N LYS A 286 23.46 -17.15 2.79
CA LYS A 286 24.60 -17.65 2.00
C LYS A 286 25.02 -16.67 0.91
N ILE A 287 24.04 -16.09 0.20
CA ILE A 287 24.30 -15.09 -0.84
C ILE A 287 24.95 -13.85 -0.22
N ALA A 288 24.43 -13.37 0.90
CA ALA A 288 24.98 -12.25 1.65
C ALA A 288 26.43 -12.52 2.11
N GLU A 289 26.73 -13.71 2.65
CA GLU A 289 28.09 -14.11 3.03
C GLU A 289 29.06 -14.09 1.85
N LYS A 290 28.63 -14.62 0.70
CA LYS A 290 29.42 -14.61 -0.55
C LYS A 290 29.70 -13.16 -0.98
N ARG A 291 28.67 -12.32 -1.06
CA ARG A 291 28.78 -10.91 -1.50
C ARG A 291 29.53 -10.02 -0.50
N ARG A 292 29.49 -10.35 0.80
CA ARG A 292 30.29 -9.66 1.83
C ARG A 292 31.78 -9.72 1.54
N THR A 293 32.28 -10.86 1.03
CA THR A 293 33.70 -10.99 0.65
C THR A 293 34.10 -10.08 -0.52
N GLN A 294 33.11 -9.57 -1.26
CA GLN A 294 33.26 -8.67 -2.40
C GLN A 294 33.01 -7.19 -2.02
N GLY A 295 32.83 -6.87 -0.74
CA GLY A 295 32.66 -5.50 -0.23
C GLY A 295 31.22 -5.05 0.00
N SER A 296 30.22 -5.94 -0.16
CA SER A 296 28.82 -5.63 0.17
C SER A 296 28.57 -5.67 1.68
N PHE A 297 27.62 -4.85 2.16
CA PHE A 297 27.19 -4.82 3.54
C PHE A 297 25.75 -5.31 3.67
N TYR A 298 25.50 -6.21 4.62
CA TYR A 298 24.18 -6.75 4.95
C TYR A 298 23.94 -6.65 6.45
N ALA A 299 22.75 -6.20 6.83
CA ALA A 299 22.32 -6.10 8.23
C ALA A 299 21.45 -7.28 8.61
N ILE A 300 21.72 -7.88 9.76
CA ILE A 300 20.86 -8.88 10.40
C ILE A 300 20.28 -8.21 11.64
N VAL A 301 18.98 -7.97 11.63
CA VAL A 301 18.30 -7.26 12.71
C VAL A 301 17.79 -8.30 13.71
N SER A 302 18.17 -8.19 14.98
CA SER A 302 17.70 -9.10 16.06
C SER A 302 16.20 -8.98 16.33
N TYR A 303 15.57 -7.89 15.86
CA TYR A 303 14.13 -7.62 15.94
C TYR A 303 13.25 -8.64 15.19
N THR A 304 13.80 -9.44 14.28
CA THR A 304 13.02 -10.42 13.50
C THR A 304 12.55 -11.62 14.32
N GLU A 305 13.19 -11.91 15.47
CA GLU A 305 12.83 -13.04 16.35
C GLU A 305 11.70 -12.70 17.33
N SER A 306 11.44 -11.41 17.56
CA SER A 306 10.44 -10.89 18.51
C SER A 306 9.32 -10.07 17.85
N LYS A 307 9.16 -10.20 16.52
CA LYS A 307 8.14 -9.47 15.76
C LYS A 307 6.75 -9.76 16.36
N HIS A 308 6.11 -8.77 16.97
CA HIS A 308 4.65 -8.76 17.05
C HIS A 308 4.16 -8.85 15.61
N GLN A 309 3.62 -10.00 15.21
CA GLN A 309 3.19 -10.24 13.84
C GLN A 309 2.23 -9.14 13.43
N GLU A 310 2.68 -8.28 12.53
CA GLU A 310 1.81 -7.30 11.91
C GLU A 310 0.77 -8.09 11.12
N LYS A 311 -0.50 -7.99 11.52
CA LYS A 311 -1.55 -8.98 11.19
C LYS A 311 -2.21 -8.76 9.82
N TRP A 312 -1.53 -8.17 8.84
CA TRP A 312 -2.09 -8.06 7.49
C TRP A 312 -1.87 -9.37 6.72
N GLN A 313 -2.81 -9.70 5.84
CA GLN A 313 -2.72 -10.88 4.98
C GLN A 313 -2.02 -10.59 3.66
N LYS A 314 -2.16 -9.35 3.18
CA LYS A 314 -1.65 -8.92 1.89
C LYS A 314 -1.26 -7.46 1.96
N SER A 315 -0.21 -7.09 1.25
CA SER A 315 0.05 -5.69 0.93
C SER A 315 0.24 -5.49 -0.56
N LEU A 316 0.03 -4.27 -1.04
CA LEU A 316 0.19 -3.85 -2.43
C LEU A 316 0.76 -2.44 -2.49
N ARG A 317 1.80 -2.23 -3.29
CA ARG A 317 2.28 -0.87 -3.59
C ARG A 317 1.43 -0.22 -4.67
N THR A 318 1.02 1.03 -4.46
CA THR A 318 0.09 1.73 -5.36
C THR A 318 0.65 3.02 -5.97
N GLY A 319 1.67 3.61 -5.35
CA GLY A 319 2.36 4.82 -5.81
C GLY A 319 3.88 4.72 -5.71
N ASN A 320 4.58 5.74 -6.20
CA ASN A 320 6.04 5.82 -6.13
C ASN A 320 6.60 7.16 -5.63
N CYS A 321 5.76 8.18 -5.42
CA CYS A 321 6.15 9.44 -4.77
C CYS A 321 5.19 9.79 -3.63
N LYS A 322 5.60 10.70 -2.74
CA LYS A 322 4.75 11.09 -1.60
C LYS A 322 3.62 12.01 -2.03
N GLU A 323 3.75 12.62 -3.19
CA GLU A 323 2.80 13.55 -3.77
C GLU A 323 1.63 12.79 -4.43
N ASP A 324 1.74 11.48 -4.66
CA ASP A 324 0.63 10.66 -5.17
C ASP A 324 -0.57 10.74 -4.18
N PRO A 325 -1.80 10.95 -4.68
CA PRO A 325 -2.98 11.06 -3.84
C PRO A 325 -3.32 9.72 -3.20
N VAL A 326 -4.09 9.77 -2.11
CA VAL A 326 -4.56 8.58 -1.40
C VAL A 326 -5.34 7.68 -2.38
N PRO A 327 -4.97 6.40 -2.53
CA PRO A 327 -5.66 5.48 -3.43
C PRO A 327 -7.07 5.17 -2.95
N LYS A 328 -7.95 4.80 -3.88
CA LYS A 328 -9.35 4.43 -3.60
C LYS A 328 -9.69 3.05 -4.11
N CYS A 329 -10.56 2.37 -3.37
CA CYS A 329 -10.91 0.99 -3.58
C CYS A 329 -12.32 0.89 -4.18
N SER A 330 -12.51 -0.02 -5.14
CA SER A 330 -13.83 -0.32 -5.67
C SER A 330 -14.59 -1.14 -4.64
N ASN A 331 -15.77 -0.68 -4.22
CA ASN A 331 -16.54 -1.31 -3.15
C ASN A 331 -17.89 -1.82 -3.67
N SER A 332 -17.88 -2.83 -4.56
CA SER A 332 -19.11 -3.50 -5.04
C SER A 332 -19.13 -4.98 -4.69
N TYR A 333 -20.34 -5.56 -4.77
CA TYR A 333 -20.60 -6.99 -4.93
C TYR A 333 -19.98 -7.63 -6.19
N SER A 334 -19.10 -6.95 -6.91
CA SER A 334 -18.50 -7.49 -8.13
C SER A 334 -17.29 -8.36 -7.79
N GLU A 335 -17.09 -9.43 -8.57
CA GLU A 335 -15.95 -10.36 -8.43
C GLU A 335 -14.56 -9.70 -8.59
N ARG A 336 -14.49 -8.42 -8.97
CA ARG A 336 -13.22 -7.74 -9.31
C ARG A 336 -12.95 -6.56 -8.39
N PHE A 337 -12.24 -6.81 -7.31
CA PHE A 337 -11.73 -5.76 -6.44
C PHE A 337 -10.57 -5.01 -7.14
N ARG A 338 -10.77 -3.70 -7.37
CA ARG A 338 -9.86 -2.82 -8.09
C ARG A 338 -9.48 -1.62 -7.23
N ILE A 339 -8.26 -1.16 -7.42
CA ILE A 339 -7.67 -0.04 -6.69
C ILE A 339 -7.24 1.03 -7.69
N ALA A 340 -7.79 2.22 -7.55
CA ALA A 340 -7.38 3.41 -8.27
C ALA A 340 -6.25 4.13 -7.52
N SER A 341 -5.18 4.48 -8.24
CA SER A 341 -4.05 5.23 -7.70
C SER A 341 -3.40 6.08 -8.79
N SER A 342 -2.37 6.85 -8.43
CA SER A 342 -1.44 7.44 -9.40
C SER A 342 0.00 7.02 -9.11
N LYS A 343 0.85 7.28 -10.10
CA LYS A 343 2.29 7.15 -10.02
C LYS A 343 2.94 8.42 -10.57
N GLY A 344 3.90 8.95 -9.84
CA GLY A 344 4.75 10.05 -10.28
C GLY A 344 4.01 11.37 -10.34
N ASN A 345 3.11 11.64 -9.39
CA ASN A 345 2.53 12.97 -9.24
C ASN A 345 3.62 14.04 -9.05
N ASP A 346 3.37 15.25 -9.54
CA ASP A 346 4.31 16.38 -9.64
C ASP A 346 5.60 16.12 -10.44
N THR A 347 5.69 14.96 -11.13
CA THR A 347 6.69 14.73 -12.18
C THR A 347 6.19 15.23 -13.54
N THR A 348 7.03 15.16 -14.57
CA THR A 348 6.68 15.61 -15.93
C THR A 348 5.45 14.89 -16.49
N TYR A 349 5.20 13.65 -16.07
CA TYR A 349 4.11 12.81 -16.58
C TYR A 349 3.52 11.91 -15.48
N PRO A 350 2.56 12.42 -14.68
CA PRO A 350 1.80 11.58 -13.77
C PRO A 350 1.05 10.52 -14.55
N THR A 351 0.92 9.32 -13.97
CA THR A 351 0.17 8.23 -14.58
C THR A 351 -0.91 7.75 -13.62
N LEU A 352 -2.16 7.74 -14.07
CA LEU A 352 -3.27 7.11 -13.36
C LEU A 352 -3.23 5.61 -13.59
N LEU A 353 -3.49 4.83 -12.54
CA LEU A 353 -3.45 3.38 -12.56
C LEU A 353 -4.74 2.81 -11.96
N VAL A 354 -5.26 1.74 -12.56
CA VAL A 354 -6.22 0.85 -11.89
C VAL A 354 -5.60 -0.53 -11.82
N THR A 355 -5.52 -1.05 -10.59
CA THR A 355 -4.85 -2.31 -10.28
C THR A 355 -5.87 -3.31 -9.72
N GLU A 356 -5.90 -4.51 -10.27
CA GLU A 356 -6.67 -5.61 -9.70
C GLU A 356 -5.98 -6.11 -8.43
N SER A 357 -6.72 -6.20 -7.33
CA SER A 357 -6.14 -6.58 -6.04
C SER A 357 -5.60 -7.99 -6.02
N ASP A 358 -6.30 -8.94 -6.66
CA ASP A 358 -6.09 -10.37 -6.46
C ASP A 358 -4.77 -10.81 -7.04
N ASN A 359 -4.50 -10.34 -8.24
CA ASN A 359 -3.27 -10.59 -8.97
C ASN A 359 -2.33 -9.37 -8.97
N ALA A 360 -2.64 -8.26 -8.30
CA ALA A 360 -1.81 -7.04 -8.28
C ALA A 360 -1.40 -6.53 -9.69
N LYS A 361 -2.18 -6.84 -10.73
CA LYS A 361 -1.90 -6.46 -12.13
C LYS A 361 -2.58 -5.15 -12.46
N HIS A 362 -1.87 -4.25 -13.11
CA HIS A 362 -2.47 -3.05 -13.69
C HIS A 362 -3.37 -3.45 -14.87
N CYS A 363 -4.67 -3.21 -14.75
CA CYS A 363 -5.64 -3.41 -15.83
C CYS A 363 -5.83 -2.12 -16.65
N PHE A 364 -5.47 -0.96 -16.09
CA PHE A 364 -5.54 0.33 -16.76
C PHE A 364 -4.33 1.20 -16.39
N SER A 365 -3.86 1.97 -17.36
CA SER A 365 -2.82 2.97 -17.22
C SER A 365 -3.11 4.14 -18.16
N TYR A 366 -3.07 5.36 -17.63
CA TYR A 366 -3.35 6.57 -18.39
C TYR A 366 -2.39 7.69 -18.00
N GLN A 367 -1.55 8.11 -18.95
CA GLN A 367 -0.53 9.13 -18.74
C GLN A 367 -1.12 10.53 -18.94
N LEU A 368 -0.89 11.41 -17.97
CA LEU A 368 -1.36 12.80 -17.97
C LEU A 368 -0.26 13.76 -18.42
N GLU A 369 -0.67 14.90 -18.98
CA GLU A 369 0.24 15.98 -19.40
C GLU A 369 0.40 17.00 -18.27
N LYS A 370 1.56 16.98 -17.59
CA LYS A 370 2.03 17.96 -16.58
C LYS A 370 0.92 18.64 -15.73
N VAL A 371 0.08 17.83 -15.10
CA VAL A 371 -0.93 18.24 -14.12
C VAL A 371 -0.61 17.64 -12.76
N SER A 372 -1.01 18.32 -11.68
CA SER A 372 -0.93 17.76 -10.32
C SER A 372 -2.28 17.15 -9.97
N VAL A 373 -2.30 15.84 -9.72
CA VAL A 373 -3.49 15.09 -9.33
C VAL A 373 -3.66 15.20 -7.81
N ILE A 374 -4.79 15.71 -7.33
CA ILE A 374 -5.05 15.86 -5.89
C ILE A 374 -5.83 14.67 -5.34
N ASN A 375 -6.71 14.08 -6.15
CA ASN A 375 -7.61 13.04 -5.67
C ASN A 375 -7.96 12.05 -6.79
N VAL A 376 -8.26 10.82 -6.41
CA VAL A 376 -8.76 9.77 -7.30
C VAL A 376 -9.94 9.09 -6.62
N ASN A 377 -10.95 8.68 -7.39
CA ASN A 377 -12.09 7.90 -6.93
C ASN A 377 -12.41 6.84 -7.97
N ILE A 378 -13.00 5.72 -7.54
CA ILE A 378 -13.37 4.63 -8.44
C ILE A 378 -14.81 4.22 -8.17
N SER A 379 -15.57 3.95 -9.24
CA SER A 379 -16.93 3.43 -9.12
C SER A 379 -16.94 2.10 -8.37
N PRO A 380 -18.05 1.71 -7.73
CA PRO A 380 -18.12 0.45 -6.97
C PRO A 380 -17.72 -0.76 -7.81
N CYS A 381 -18.19 -0.85 -9.06
CA CYS A 381 -17.85 -1.94 -10.00
C CYS A 381 -16.43 -1.86 -10.59
N GLY A 382 -15.64 -0.83 -10.25
CA GLY A 382 -14.29 -0.67 -10.77
C GLY A 382 -14.18 -0.32 -12.25
N SER A 383 -15.30 0.02 -12.92
CA SER A 383 -15.33 0.28 -14.38
C SER A 383 -15.16 1.76 -14.75
N LYS A 384 -15.33 2.67 -13.79
CA LYS A 384 -15.14 4.12 -13.96
C LYS A 384 -14.14 4.64 -12.94
N LEU A 385 -13.21 5.46 -13.42
CA LEU A 385 -12.21 6.16 -12.64
C LEU A 385 -12.51 7.65 -12.72
N ALA A 386 -12.68 8.32 -11.58
CA ALA A 386 -12.71 9.77 -11.50
C ALA A 386 -11.38 10.27 -10.93
N TYR A 387 -10.86 11.37 -11.44
CA TYR A 387 -9.66 12.00 -10.89
C TYR A 387 -9.80 13.51 -10.86
N CYS A 388 -9.19 14.12 -9.86
CA CYS A 388 -9.21 15.56 -9.62
C CYS A 388 -7.81 16.12 -9.83
N TYR A 389 -7.69 17.22 -10.57
CA TYR A 389 -6.42 17.90 -10.79
C TYR A 389 -6.56 19.42 -10.71
N VAL A 390 -5.42 20.12 -10.59
CA VAL A 390 -5.36 21.59 -10.67
C VAL A 390 -4.74 21.99 -12.00
N PRO A 391 -5.47 22.74 -12.85
CA PRO A 391 -4.89 23.36 -14.03
C PRO A 391 -3.84 24.39 -13.62
N ASN A 392 -2.63 24.33 -14.17
CA ASN A 392 -1.54 25.31 -13.92
C ASN A 392 -1.14 25.47 -12.45
N TYR A 393 -0.91 24.36 -11.75
CA TYR A 393 -0.49 24.36 -10.34
C TYR A 393 0.75 25.24 -10.10
N ASN A 394 0.55 26.37 -9.43
CA ASN A 394 1.59 27.28 -8.97
C ASN A 394 1.48 27.34 -7.44
N HIS A 395 2.49 26.84 -6.71
CA HIS A 395 2.47 26.69 -5.25
C HIS A 395 2.16 27.98 -4.45
N SER A 396 2.10 29.14 -5.10
CA SER A 396 1.91 30.47 -4.49
C SER A 396 0.46 30.96 -4.42
N GLU A 397 -0.50 30.35 -5.13
CA GLU A 397 -1.88 30.86 -5.18
C GLU A 397 -2.87 29.88 -4.50
N ARG A 398 -3.37 30.26 -3.31
CA ARG A 398 -4.34 29.49 -2.52
C ARG A 398 -5.79 29.68 -3.01
N GLY A 399 -6.02 29.42 -4.29
CA GLY A 399 -7.36 29.30 -4.88
C GLY A 399 -7.35 28.07 -5.79
N LEU A 400 -7.59 26.89 -5.22
CA LEU A 400 -7.53 25.63 -5.97
C LEU A 400 -8.82 25.47 -6.77
N ASN A 401 -8.81 25.90 -8.04
CA ASN A 401 -9.83 25.48 -9.00
C ASN A 401 -9.58 24.00 -9.34
N CYS A 402 -10.17 23.12 -8.52
CA CYS A 402 -10.12 21.68 -8.68
C CYS A 402 -11.06 21.24 -9.80
N VAL A 403 -10.53 20.54 -10.80
CA VAL A 403 -11.32 20.01 -11.93
C VAL A 403 -11.35 18.49 -11.86
N TRP A 404 -12.55 17.92 -11.91
CA TRP A 404 -12.80 16.49 -11.95
C TRP A 404 -13.04 16.01 -13.38
N GLU A 405 -12.44 14.88 -13.74
CA GLU A 405 -12.73 14.16 -14.98
C GLU A 405 -13.05 12.70 -14.69
N VAL A 406 -13.87 12.08 -15.54
CA VAL A 406 -14.26 10.66 -15.43
C VAL A 406 -13.81 9.90 -16.67
N ILE A 407 -13.16 8.75 -16.46
CA ILE A 407 -12.68 7.86 -17.51
C ILE A 407 -13.33 6.48 -17.35
N ASN A 408 -13.74 5.90 -18.46
CA ASN A 408 -14.10 4.49 -18.53
C ASN A 408 -12.83 3.63 -18.62
N VAL A 409 -12.67 2.74 -17.63
CA VAL A 409 -11.49 1.91 -17.43
C VAL A 409 -11.36 0.84 -18.52
N GLU A 410 -12.48 0.37 -19.09
CA GLU A 410 -12.50 -0.75 -20.04
C GLU A 410 -12.17 -0.33 -21.47
N ASP A 411 -12.59 0.87 -21.90
CA ASP A 411 -12.37 1.37 -23.27
C ASP A 411 -11.50 2.64 -23.36
N HIS A 412 -10.97 3.10 -22.22
CA HIS A 412 -10.09 4.26 -22.09
C HIS A 412 -10.69 5.60 -22.54
N ARG A 413 -12.03 5.72 -22.61
CA ARG A 413 -12.69 6.97 -23.03
C ARG A 413 -12.98 7.89 -21.86
N LYS A 414 -12.71 9.19 -22.03
CA LYS A 414 -13.19 10.26 -21.14
C LYS A 414 -14.68 10.49 -21.37
N LEU A 415 -15.43 10.70 -20.29
CA LEU A 415 -16.85 11.01 -20.33
C LEU A 415 -17.03 12.53 -20.18
N ASN A 416 -17.92 13.11 -20.98
CA ASN A 416 -18.24 14.54 -20.89
C ASN A 416 -19.34 14.76 -19.85
N PHE A 417 -19.24 15.83 -19.08
CA PHE A 417 -20.30 16.33 -18.22
C PHE A 417 -21.27 17.21 -19.01
N ILE A 418 -22.58 16.99 -18.84
CA ILE A 418 -23.65 17.79 -19.43
C ILE A 418 -24.43 18.43 -18.28
N ALA A 419 -24.36 19.75 -18.18
CA ALA A 419 -25.10 20.52 -17.18
C ALA A 419 -26.56 20.75 -17.61
N ASN A 420 -27.40 21.27 -16.72
CA ASN A 420 -28.82 21.53 -16.98
C ASN A 420 -29.10 22.54 -18.11
N ASP A 421 -28.11 23.34 -18.49
CA ASP A 421 -28.18 24.29 -19.63
C ASP A 421 -27.68 23.67 -20.95
N ASP A 422 -27.54 22.35 -21.00
CA ASP A 422 -26.97 21.55 -22.09
C ASP A 422 -25.51 21.91 -22.44
N SER A 423 -24.80 22.61 -21.54
CA SER A 423 -23.38 22.87 -21.72
C SER A 423 -22.56 21.59 -21.53
N ILE A 424 -21.67 21.32 -22.48
CA ILE A 424 -20.81 20.13 -22.51
C ILE A 424 -19.41 20.54 -22.02
N ASN A 425 -18.98 19.96 -20.90
CA ASN A 425 -17.65 20.18 -20.32
C ASN A 425 -16.91 18.86 -20.17
N ILE A 426 -15.63 18.82 -20.53
CA ILE A 426 -14.81 17.61 -20.36
C ILE A 426 -14.48 17.39 -18.87
N GLY A 427 -14.38 18.48 -18.10
CA GLY A 427 -14.14 18.45 -16.67
C GLY A 427 -15.16 19.28 -15.89
N LEU A 428 -15.37 18.91 -14.63
CA LEU A 428 -16.32 19.53 -13.72
C LEU A 428 -15.59 20.22 -12.57
N GLU A 429 -15.83 21.50 -12.36
CA GLU A 429 -15.33 22.22 -11.18
C GLU A 429 -16.17 21.84 -9.95
N ALA A 430 -15.58 21.04 -9.05
CA ALA A 430 -16.23 20.61 -7.83
C ALA A 430 -15.22 20.39 -6.70
N TYR A 431 -15.65 20.63 -5.47
CA TYR A 431 -14.83 20.39 -4.28
C TYR A 431 -14.66 18.89 -4.01
N ILE A 432 -15.74 18.12 -4.07
CA ILE A 432 -15.77 16.67 -3.86
C ILE A 432 -16.66 16.02 -4.92
N LEU A 433 -16.24 14.86 -5.40
CA LEU A 433 -17.04 13.95 -6.22
C LEU A 433 -17.04 12.57 -5.57
N LYS A 434 -18.20 11.94 -5.33
CA LYS A 434 -18.30 10.56 -4.85
C LYS A 434 -19.21 9.74 -5.77
N PHE A 435 -18.83 8.50 -6.05
CA PHE A 435 -19.72 7.53 -6.68
C PHE A 435 -20.70 6.97 -5.64
N SER A 436 -21.93 6.71 -6.04
CA SER A 436 -22.88 5.97 -5.20
C SER A 436 -22.37 4.54 -5.00
N PRO A 437 -22.32 4.02 -3.76
CA PRO A 437 -21.93 2.63 -3.49
C PRO A 437 -22.95 1.60 -4.04
N TYR A 438 -24.18 2.01 -4.34
CA TYR A 438 -25.28 1.11 -4.74
C TYR A 438 -25.64 1.22 -6.22
N GLN A 439 -25.62 2.43 -6.76
CA GLN A 439 -25.95 2.67 -8.15
C GLN A 439 -24.69 3.08 -8.92
N ASN A 440 -24.12 2.13 -9.68
CA ASN A 440 -22.89 2.34 -10.45
C ASN A 440 -22.96 3.54 -11.42
N SER A 441 -24.16 3.94 -11.84
CA SER A 441 -24.39 5.06 -12.74
C SER A 441 -24.58 6.39 -12.00
N LEU A 442 -24.57 6.46 -10.67
CA LEU A 442 -24.87 7.68 -9.94
C LEU A 442 -23.59 8.30 -9.35
N ILE A 443 -23.42 9.59 -9.58
CA ILE A 443 -22.38 10.43 -8.97
C ILE A 443 -23.07 11.56 -8.20
N VAL A 444 -22.48 11.93 -7.06
CA VAL A 444 -22.86 13.13 -6.32
C VAL A 444 -21.64 14.03 -6.19
N THR A 445 -21.83 15.31 -6.44
CA THR A 445 -20.80 16.34 -6.27
C THR A 445 -21.21 17.39 -5.27
N LEU A 446 -20.20 17.97 -4.62
CA LEU A 446 -20.32 19.22 -3.88
C LEU A 446 -19.59 20.30 -4.68
N SER A 447 -20.30 21.37 -5.04
CA SER A 447 -19.76 22.48 -5.83
C SER A 447 -18.53 23.12 -5.17
N SER A 448 -17.70 23.80 -5.96
CA SER A 448 -16.45 24.43 -5.48
C SER A 448 -16.64 25.46 -4.37
N ASP A 449 -17.79 26.13 -4.32
CA ASP A 449 -18.19 27.06 -3.25
C ASP A 449 -18.77 26.35 -2.00
N LYS A 450 -18.86 25.01 -2.03
CA LYS A 450 -19.39 24.14 -0.97
C LYS A 450 -20.86 24.41 -0.62
N ARG A 451 -21.66 24.95 -1.55
CA ARG A 451 -23.06 25.30 -1.26
C ARG A 451 -24.08 24.47 -2.01
N ASN A 452 -23.70 23.82 -3.10
CA ASN A 452 -24.63 23.07 -3.94
C ASN A 452 -24.27 21.57 -3.93
N LEU A 453 -25.26 20.75 -3.60
CA LEU A 453 -25.20 19.30 -3.84
C LEU A 453 -25.86 19.00 -5.18
N GLU A 454 -25.15 18.26 -6.02
CA GLU A 454 -25.60 17.95 -7.38
C GLU A 454 -25.55 16.45 -7.62
N THR A 455 -26.60 15.90 -8.22
CA THR A 455 -26.67 14.49 -8.63
C THR A 455 -26.49 14.37 -10.14
N TRP A 456 -25.75 13.36 -10.55
CA TRP A 456 -25.40 13.11 -11.96
C TRP A 456 -25.59 11.65 -12.31
N ILE A 457 -26.13 11.38 -13.48
CA ILE A 457 -26.26 10.02 -14.02
C ILE A 457 -25.23 9.82 -15.14
N ILE A 458 -24.42 8.78 -14.98
CA ILE A 458 -23.50 8.26 -15.98
C ILE A 458 -24.30 7.39 -16.96
N ASP A 459 -24.34 7.82 -18.21
CA ASP A 459 -24.73 7.01 -19.36
C ASP A 459 -23.46 6.42 -20.04
N ASP A 460 -23.63 5.57 -21.04
CA ASP A 460 -22.53 4.89 -21.76
C ASP A 460 -21.48 5.84 -22.34
N LYS A 461 -21.82 7.13 -22.56
CA LYS A 461 -20.94 8.12 -23.20
C LYS A 461 -20.71 9.39 -22.38
N GLU A 462 -21.63 9.73 -21.48
CA GLU A 462 -21.75 11.09 -20.92
C GLU A 462 -22.20 11.01 -19.45
N VAL A 463 -21.98 12.09 -18.70
CA VAL A 463 -22.40 12.25 -17.31
C VAL A 463 -23.37 13.44 -17.25
N VAL A 464 -24.64 13.17 -17.02
CA VAL A 464 -25.73 14.14 -17.19
C VAL A 464 -26.26 14.58 -15.82
N MET A 465 -26.29 15.89 -15.57
CA MET A 465 -26.86 16.46 -14.34
C MET A 465 -28.36 16.11 -14.25
N GLN A 466 -28.81 15.73 -13.05
CA GLN A 466 -30.22 15.42 -12.78
C GLN A 466 -30.84 16.47 -11.87
N GLN A 467 -30.20 16.76 -10.74
CA GLN A 467 -30.73 17.67 -9.74
C GLN A 467 -29.60 18.49 -9.12
N THR A 468 -29.96 19.67 -8.65
CA THR A 468 -29.10 20.53 -7.84
C THR A 468 -29.92 21.10 -6.71
N ILE A 469 -29.36 21.11 -5.51
CA ILE A 469 -29.93 21.82 -4.36
C ILE A 469 -28.89 22.80 -3.83
N GLY A 470 -29.24 24.08 -3.85
CA GLY A 470 -28.43 25.13 -3.26
C GLY A 470 -28.80 25.32 -1.79
N GLN A 471 -27.78 25.40 -0.94
CA GLN A 471 -27.91 25.72 0.47
C GLN A 471 -27.36 27.11 0.77
N SER A 472 -27.98 27.77 1.76
CA SER A 472 -27.52 29.09 2.23
C SER A 472 -26.21 29.01 3.02
N LEU A 473 -25.92 27.86 3.60
CA LEU A 473 -24.74 27.59 4.43
C LEU A 473 -23.75 26.68 3.69
N GLU A 474 -22.47 26.81 4.04
CA GLU A 474 -21.42 25.94 3.50
C GLU A 474 -21.53 24.53 4.08
N ILE A 475 -21.68 23.56 3.19
CA ILE A 475 -21.68 22.13 3.49
C ILE A 475 -20.24 21.73 3.80
N GLN A 476 -20.03 21.14 4.98
CA GLN A 476 -18.71 20.71 5.43
C GLN A 476 -18.32 19.36 4.82
N GLY A 477 -19.31 18.49 4.63
CA GLY A 477 -19.14 17.20 3.97
C GLY A 477 -20.47 16.53 3.66
N PHE A 478 -20.40 15.41 2.94
CA PHE A 478 -21.52 14.55 2.68
C PHE A 478 -21.09 13.07 2.59
N GLU A 479 -22.02 12.16 2.89
CA GLU A 479 -21.80 10.71 2.84
C GLU A 479 -23.07 9.97 2.42
N PHE A 480 -22.92 8.87 1.69
CA PHE A 480 -24.07 7.99 1.38
C PHE A 480 -24.49 7.21 2.62
N ILE A 481 -25.80 7.08 2.86
CA ILE A 481 -26.31 6.18 3.90
C ILE A 481 -26.21 4.74 3.40
N PRO A 482 -25.61 3.80 4.16
CA PRO A 482 -25.54 2.43 3.73
C PRO A 482 -26.94 1.79 3.54
N LYS A 483 -27.11 1.06 2.43
CA LYS A 483 -28.32 0.35 1.99
C LYS A 483 -29.56 1.22 1.77
N GLY A 484 -29.44 2.54 1.83
CA GLY A 484 -30.55 3.49 1.69
C GLY A 484 -30.57 4.26 0.37
N SER A 485 -31.68 4.95 0.10
CA SER A 485 -31.88 5.90 -1.01
C SER A 485 -31.45 7.32 -0.67
N ARG A 486 -30.65 7.51 0.40
CA ARG A 486 -30.39 8.82 1.01
C ARG A 486 -28.93 9.19 1.10
N ILE A 487 -28.68 10.49 1.17
CA ILE A 487 -27.36 11.10 1.39
C ILE A 487 -27.42 11.98 2.63
N LEU A 488 -26.45 11.80 3.52
CA LEU A 488 -26.21 12.73 4.63
C LEU A 488 -25.39 13.92 4.15
N SER A 489 -25.82 15.13 4.48
CA SER A 489 -25.00 16.33 4.42
C SER A 489 -24.96 16.99 5.80
N TRP A 490 -23.86 17.66 6.13
CA TRP A 490 -23.78 18.41 7.38
C TRP A 490 -23.16 19.79 7.18
N HIS A 491 -23.73 20.76 7.87
CA HIS A 491 -23.35 22.16 7.79
C HIS A 491 -23.30 22.80 9.18
N ARG A 492 -22.48 23.84 9.30
CA ARG A 492 -22.36 24.64 10.51
C ARG A 492 -23.29 25.84 10.41
N ASN A 493 -24.08 26.09 11.44
CA ASN A 493 -25.06 27.18 11.43
C ASN A 493 -24.42 28.58 11.55
N ASN A 494 -23.11 28.68 11.81
CA ASN A 494 -22.39 29.94 11.87
C ASN A 494 -21.47 30.17 10.68
N PRO A 495 -21.49 31.36 10.04
CA PRO A 495 -20.57 31.69 8.97
C PRO A 495 -19.11 31.76 9.47
N SER A 496 -18.21 31.35 8.58
CA SER A 496 -16.75 31.38 8.72
C SER A 496 -16.19 32.82 8.74
N SER A 497 -16.96 33.82 8.30
CA SER A 497 -16.57 35.24 8.36
C SER A 497 -16.79 35.85 9.74
N PHE A 498 -15.68 36.32 10.35
CA PHE A 498 -15.64 37.00 11.65
C PHE A 498 -16.55 38.24 11.75
N SER A 499 -16.97 38.82 10.61
CA SER A 499 -17.64 40.13 10.52
C SER A 499 -19.16 40.11 10.65
N GLU A 500 -19.83 38.95 10.56
CA GLU A 500 -21.31 38.85 10.53
C GLU A 500 -21.92 38.17 11.76
N ARG A 501 -21.12 37.88 12.79
CA ARG A 501 -21.62 37.20 13.99
C ARG A 501 -22.37 38.17 14.90
N GLU A 502 -23.61 37.85 15.25
CA GLU A 502 -24.26 38.39 16.44
C GLU A 502 -23.73 37.64 17.67
N TRP A 503 -23.05 38.37 18.56
CA TRP A 503 -22.31 37.80 19.68
C TRP A 503 -23.25 37.59 20.87
N ASN A 504 -23.78 36.38 21.02
CA ASN A 504 -24.54 35.99 22.21
C ASN A 504 -23.78 34.93 23.00
N ILE A 505 -23.37 35.27 24.23
CA ILE A 505 -22.47 34.46 25.08
C ILE A 505 -23.16 33.18 25.59
N GLU A 506 -24.50 33.12 25.52
CA GLU A 506 -25.31 32.00 26.04
C GLU A 506 -25.79 31.01 24.95
N LYS A 507 -25.55 31.30 23.66
CA LYS A 507 -26.06 30.42 22.58
C LYS A 507 -25.06 29.31 22.28
N ILE A 508 -25.51 28.06 22.35
CA ILE A 508 -24.74 26.90 21.88
C ILE A 508 -24.74 26.92 20.35
N ASP A 509 -23.55 26.80 19.76
CA ASP A 509 -23.39 26.69 18.32
C ASP A 509 -23.83 25.29 17.87
N THR A 510 -24.55 25.20 16.76
CA THR A 510 -25.14 23.94 16.28
C THR A 510 -24.66 23.57 14.89
N CYS A 511 -24.61 22.26 14.65
CA CYS A 511 -24.49 21.66 13.33
C CYS A 511 -25.84 21.07 12.95
N GLU A 512 -26.21 21.25 11.70
CA GLU A 512 -27.38 20.64 11.11
C GLU A 512 -26.93 19.50 10.21
N ILE A 513 -27.53 18.33 10.41
CA ILE A 513 -27.31 17.12 9.62
C ILE A 513 -28.62 16.85 8.87
N LYS A 514 -28.56 16.82 7.54
CA LYS A 514 -29.71 16.58 6.68
C LYS A 514 -29.56 15.24 5.96
N ALA A 515 -30.57 14.38 6.07
CA ALA A 515 -30.66 13.15 5.29
C ALA A 515 -31.58 13.37 4.08
N HIS A 516 -31.00 13.61 2.91
CA HIS A 516 -31.70 13.92 1.67
C HIS A 516 -32.08 12.66 0.89
N GLU A 517 -33.28 12.60 0.32
CA GLU A 517 -33.63 11.58 -0.68
C GLU A 517 -32.90 11.82 -2.00
N ILE A 518 -32.26 10.79 -2.55
CA ILE A 518 -31.51 10.89 -3.82
C ILE A 518 -32.45 11.23 -4.99
N GLU A 519 -33.66 10.68 -4.99
CA GLU A 519 -34.66 10.94 -6.03
C GLU A 519 -35.23 12.36 -5.97
N ASN A 520 -35.13 13.03 -4.83
CA ASN A 520 -35.53 14.43 -4.67
C ASN A 520 -34.76 15.05 -3.51
N LEU A 521 -33.65 15.73 -3.81
CA LEU A 521 -32.77 16.29 -2.78
C LEU A 521 -33.46 17.33 -1.86
N ASN A 522 -34.63 17.85 -2.23
CA ASN A 522 -35.41 18.78 -1.38
C ASN A 522 -36.18 18.07 -0.27
N ASP A 523 -36.40 16.76 -0.38
CA ASP A 523 -37.00 15.95 0.68
C ASP A 523 -35.91 15.49 1.63
N TYR A 524 -35.96 15.96 2.88
CA TYR A 524 -34.95 15.63 3.88
C TYR A 524 -35.48 15.62 5.30
N THR A 525 -34.88 14.77 6.13
CA THR A 525 -35.02 14.82 7.59
C THR A 525 -33.86 15.61 8.19
N LEU A 526 -34.16 16.49 9.17
CA LEU A 526 -33.17 17.35 9.81
C LEU A 526 -32.86 16.86 11.23
N ILE A 527 -31.57 16.78 11.56
CA ILE A 527 -31.08 16.56 12.91
C ILE A 527 -30.18 17.73 13.31
N GLU A 528 -30.48 18.38 14.44
CA GLU A 528 -29.66 19.45 15.00
C GLU A 528 -28.88 18.95 16.22
N VAL A 529 -27.56 19.06 16.14
CA VAL A 529 -26.59 18.58 17.15
C VAL A 529 -25.64 19.72 17.56
N PRO A 530 -24.95 19.61 18.71
CA PRO A 530 -23.94 20.59 19.09
C PRO A 530 -22.77 20.64 18.09
N GLU A 531 -22.27 21.84 17.76
CA GLU A 531 -21.02 21.99 17.00
C GLU A 531 -19.81 21.57 17.86
N LEU A 532 -19.88 21.90 19.16
CA LEU A 532 -18.81 21.72 20.12
C LEU A 532 -19.29 20.90 21.33
N ILE A 533 -18.48 19.93 21.74
CA ILE A 533 -18.72 19.11 22.95
C ILE A 533 -17.47 19.03 23.82
N ASP A 534 -17.65 18.82 25.12
CA ASP A 534 -16.56 18.52 26.04
C ASP A 534 -16.11 17.07 25.87
N ALA A 535 -14.81 16.83 25.67
CA ALA A 535 -14.31 15.50 25.35
C ALA A 535 -14.62 14.44 26.42
N ASN A 536 -14.70 14.86 27.68
CA ASN A 536 -14.86 13.98 28.84
C ASN A 536 -16.35 13.71 29.11
N THR A 537 -17.15 14.77 29.18
CA THR A 537 -18.56 14.71 29.57
C THR A 537 -19.51 14.58 28.39
N CYS A 538 -19.06 14.88 27.16
CA CYS A 538 -19.89 14.97 25.96
C CYS A 538 -21.01 16.02 26.04
N ASN A 539 -20.94 16.93 27.02
CA ASN A 539 -21.88 18.04 27.13
C ASN A 539 -21.64 19.05 26.03
N ALA A 540 -22.73 19.64 25.51
CA ALA A 540 -22.65 20.74 24.55
C ALA A 540 -21.95 21.97 25.17
N ILE A 541 -21.07 22.62 24.40
CA ILE A 541 -20.30 23.78 24.87
C ILE A 541 -20.59 25.03 24.03
N ALA A 542 -20.77 26.17 24.70
CA ALA A 542 -20.77 27.48 24.05
C ALA A 542 -19.35 27.93 23.69
N LYS A 543 -19.17 28.57 22.52
CA LYS A 543 -17.86 28.93 21.92
C LYS A 543 -16.86 29.68 22.82
N PHE A 544 -17.31 30.32 23.89
CA PHE A 544 -16.49 31.13 24.82
C PHE A 544 -16.19 30.48 26.16
N CYS A 545 -16.70 29.28 26.43
CA CYS A 545 -16.28 28.55 27.61
C CYS A 545 -14.82 28.10 27.41
N GLN A 546 -14.02 28.12 28.48
CA GLN A 546 -12.66 27.55 28.51
C GLN A 546 -12.62 26.15 29.17
N PRO A 547 -13.34 25.11 28.68
CA PRO A 547 -12.96 23.76 29.04
C PRO A 547 -11.59 23.47 28.48
N GLU A 548 -10.78 22.73 29.25
CA GLU A 548 -9.45 22.31 28.82
C GLU A 548 -9.49 21.34 27.62
N ASN A 549 -10.66 20.75 27.31
CA ASN A 549 -10.84 19.68 26.31
C ASN A 549 -12.07 19.90 25.39
N ILE A 550 -12.03 20.90 24.51
CA ILE A 550 -13.08 21.17 23.51
C ILE A 550 -12.89 20.29 22.27
N CYS A 551 -13.98 19.70 21.78
CA CYS A 551 -14.02 18.89 20.56
C CYS A 551 -15.06 19.42 19.57
N ASN A 552 -14.73 19.45 18.27
CA ASN A 552 -15.60 19.94 17.20
C ASN A 552 -16.07 18.83 16.28
N LEU A 553 -17.31 18.89 15.80
CA LEU A 553 -17.79 17.94 14.81
C LEU A 553 -16.98 18.07 13.51
N ASP A 554 -16.36 16.97 13.10
CA ASP A 554 -15.47 16.87 11.95
C ASP A 554 -16.07 16.00 10.83
N ASP A 555 -16.56 14.81 11.19
CA ASP A 555 -17.08 13.83 10.24
C ASP A 555 -18.37 13.17 10.76
N VAL A 556 -19.29 12.88 9.84
CA VAL A 556 -20.56 12.22 10.11
C VAL A 556 -20.76 11.09 9.11
N LYS A 557 -21.06 9.89 9.62
CA LYS A 557 -21.38 8.72 8.81
C LYS A 557 -22.65 8.06 9.32
N ALA A 558 -23.33 7.30 8.48
CA ALA A 558 -24.44 6.45 8.89
C ALA A 558 -24.01 4.98 8.92
N ILE A 559 -24.51 4.23 9.89
CA ILE A 559 -24.51 2.77 9.86
C ILE A 559 -25.65 2.29 8.96
N ASP A 560 -26.83 2.84 9.20
CA ASP A 560 -28.06 2.65 8.46
C ASP A 560 -29.00 3.84 8.73
N GLU A 561 -30.31 3.68 8.48
CA GLU A 561 -31.30 4.74 8.74
C GLU A 561 -31.64 4.96 10.23
N SER A 562 -31.12 4.10 11.11
CA SER A 562 -31.41 4.08 12.54
C SER A 562 -30.25 4.58 13.40
N MET A 563 -29.05 4.75 12.84
CA MET A 563 -27.88 5.14 13.64
C MET A 563 -26.85 5.91 12.83
N ILE A 564 -26.38 7.03 13.40
CA ILE A 564 -25.26 7.81 12.88
C ILE A 564 -24.05 7.72 13.79
N VAL A 565 -22.87 7.74 13.17
CA VAL A 565 -21.56 7.81 13.82
C VAL A 565 -21.05 9.24 13.67
N MET A 566 -20.67 9.85 14.78
CA MET A 566 -20.20 11.23 14.82
C MET A 566 -18.77 11.28 15.36
N ASN A 567 -17.87 11.86 14.57
CA ASN A 567 -16.49 12.08 14.95
C ASN A 567 -16.27 13.54 15.36
N TYR A 568 -16.00 13.76 16.64
CA TYR A 568 -15.64 15.08 17.19
C TYR A 568 -14.12 15.27 17.32
N GLY A 569 -13.32 14.47 16.60
CA GLY A 569 -11.86 14.49 16.68
C GLY A 569 -11.35 13.64 17.85
N SER A 570 -11.45 14.11 19.09
CA SER A 570 -10.96 13.34 20.27
C SER A 570 -12.03 12.46 20.93
N THR A 571 -13.26 12.51 20.41
CA THR A 571 -14.39 11.71 20.87
C THR A 571 -15.11 11.15 19.64
N LEU A 572 -15.26 9.84 19.60
CA LEU A 572 -16.08 9.13 18.62
C LEU A 572 -17.27 8.54 19.35
N GLY A 573 -18.46 8.65 18.77
CA GLY A 573 -19.66 8.05 19.34
C GLY A 573 -20.75 7.80 18.31
N VAL A 574 -21.81 7.16 18.78
CA VAL A 574 -22.99 6.85 17.99
C VAL A 574 -24.21 7.57 18.56
N LEU A 575 -25.10 7.98 17.67
CA LEU A 575 -26.38 8.58 18.01
C LEU A 575 -27.49 7.76 17.33
N PRO A 576 -28.42 7.18 18.11
CA PRO A 576 -29.64 6.60 17.56
C PRO A 576 -30.46 7.67 16.84
N THR A 577 -31.00 7.31 15.68
CA THR A 577 -31.81 8.18 14.82
C THR A 577 -33.00 7.40 14.27
N ASN A 578 -33.98 8.11 13.74
CA ASN A 578 -35.02 7.51 12.92
C ASN A 578 -35.33 8.47 11.78
N PHE A 579 -34.66 8.31 10.64
CA PHE A 579 -34.91 9.21 9.52
C PHE A 579 -36.29 9.02 8.88
N ASN A 580 -37.04 7.97 9.23
CA ASN A 580 -38.40 7.75 8.73
C ASN A 580 -39.45 8.60 9.46
N ASP A 581 -39.08 9.22 10.59
CA ASP A 581 -39.94 10.20 11.24
C ASP A 581 -39.84 11.55 10.51
N SER A 582 -40.99 12.13 10.19
CA SER A 582 -41.09 13.42 9.47
C SER A 582 -40.74 14.64 10.33
N GLU A 583 -40.47 14.45 11.62
CA GLU A 583 -40.15 15.54 12.55
C GLU A 583 -38.63 15.76 12.64
N SER A 584 -38.21 17.02 12.66
CA SER A 584 -36.81 17.38 12.89
C SER A 584 -36.39 17.03 14.32
N LEU A 585 -35.31 16.27 14.47
CA LEU A 585 -34.77 15.86 15.76
C LEU A 585 -33.78 16.91 16.28
N ARG A 586 -34.05 17.53 17.43
CA ARG A 586 -33.17 18.52 18.05
C ARG A 586 -32.65 17.98 19.38
N VAL A 587 -31.36 17.66 19.44
CA VAL A 587 -30.75 16.97 20.61
C VAL A 587 -29.64 17.77 21.27
N VAL A 588 -29.63 19.10 21.11
CA VAL A 588 -28.53 19.95 21.59
C VAL A 588 -28.40 19.97 23.11
N GLU A 589 -29.53 20.09 23.83
CA GLU A 589 -29.54 20.22 25.30
C GLU A 589 -29.38 18.86 26.00
N GLU A 590 -29.97 17.80 25.44
CA GLU A 590 -29.94 16.43 25.97
C GLU A 590 -28.85 15.57 25.31
N PHE A 591 -27.90 16.20 24.60
CA PHE A 591 -26.94 15.49 23.74
C PHE A 591 -26.15 14.41 24.50
N SER A 592 -25.66 14.75 25.69
CA SER A 592 -24.86 13.85 26.54
C SER A 592 -25.64 12.64 27.07
N GLU A 593 -26.98 12.69 27.07
CA GLU A 593 -27.83 11.60 27.53
C GLU A 593 -28.11 10.58 26.42
N ILE A 594 -28.09 11.02 25.16
CA ILE A 594 -28.47 10.21 24.00
C ILE A 594 -27.23 9.77 23.19
N PHE A 595 -26.19 10.59 23.15
CA PHE A 595 -24.95 10.30 22.44
C PHE A 595 -24.08 9.29 23.22
N GLN A 596 -23.88 8.11 22.62
CA GLN A 596 -23.04 7.07 23.21
C GLN A 596 -21.61 7.18 22.69
N ALA A 597 -20.72 7.75 23.50
CA ALA A 597 -19.29 7.77 23.20
C ALA A 597 -18.69 6.36 23.23
N ILE A 598 -18.00 5.99 22.15
CA ILE A 598 -17.32 4.70 21.96
C ILE A 598 -15.79 4.80 22.04
N SER A 599 -15.25 6.01 21.84
CA SER A 599 -13.83 6.32 22.03
C SER A 599 -13.68 7.72 22.63
N LYS A 600 -12.74 7.89 23.57
CA LYS A 600 -12.42 9.18 24.20
C LYS A 600 -10.91 9.35 24.36
N GLY A 601 -10.43 10.59 24.24
CA GLY A 601 -9.09 11.03 24.65
C GLY A 601 -8.00 10.92 23.57
N ALA A 602 -8.23 10.19 22.49
CA ALA A 602 -7.28 10.06 21.39
C ALA A 602 -7.87 10.60 20.09
N PHE A 603 -7.05 11.25 19.27
CA PHE A 603 -7.51 11.90 18.04
C PHE A 603 -7.83 10.86 16.95
N VAL A 604 -9.08 10.85 16.50
CA VAL A 604 -9.63 10.00 15.45
C VAL A 604 -9.53 10.72 14.12
N ALA A 605 -8.58 10.28 13.30
CA ALA A 605 -8.26 10.89 12.01
C ALA A 605 -9.15 10.39 10.85
N TRP A 606 -9.75 9.20 10.99
CA TRP A 606 -10.61 8.61 9.97
C TRP A 606 -11.55 7.58 10.59
N VAL A 607 -12.74 7.41 10.00
CA VAL A 607 -13.71 6.39 10.40
C VAL A 607 -14.14 5.59 9.18
N ALA A 608 -14.28 4.28 9.33
CA ALA A 608 -14.82 3.39 8.30
C ALA A 608 -15.88 2.49 8.94
N ILE A 609 -16.94 2.19 8.20
CA ILE A 609 -18.06 1.35 8.65
C ILE A 609 -18.19 0.19 7.67
N SER A 610 -18.39 -1.02 8.18
CA SER A 610 -18.66 -2.20 7.34
C SER A 610 -20.04 -2.11 6.70
N ASN A 611 -20.23 -2.77 5.56
CA ASN A 611 -21.48 -2.67 4.79
C ASN A 611 -22.70 -3.28 5.51
N ASP A 612 -22.48 -4.18 6.46
CA ASP A 612 -23.51 -4.71 7.34
C ASP A 612 -23.82 -3.79 8.54
N GLY A 613 -22.95 -2.83 8.83
CA GLY A 613 -23.04 -1.95 9.99
C GLY A 613 -22.55 -2.57 11.29
N GLU A 614 -22.06 -3.81 11.28
CA GLU A 614 -21.65 -4.54 12.48
C GLU A 614 -20.25 -4.16 12.96
N LEU A 615 -19.41 -3.54 12.13
CA LEU A 615 -18.07 -3.10 12.47
C LEU A 615 -17.85 -1.62 12.18
N ILE A 616 -17.29 -0.91 13.16
CA ILE A 616 -16.77 0.44 13.01
C ILE A 616 -15.27 0.40 13.24
N ALA A 617 -14.48 0.85 12.28
CA ALA A 617 -13.06 1.08 12.45
C ALA A 617 -12.79 2.57 12.67
N ALA A 618 -11.93 2.90 13.63
CA ALA A 618 -11.45 4.24 13.93
C ALA A 618 -9.92 4.28 13.84
N LEU A 619 -9.39 5.19 13.01
CA LEU A 619 -7.96 5.43 12.87
C LEU A 619 -7.53 6.44 13.93
N VAL A 620 -6.88 5.94 14.98
CA VAL A 620 -6.51 6.73 16.13
C VAL A 620 -5.02 7.10 16.07
N ARG A 621 -4.72 8.39 16.22
CA ARG A 621 -3.35 8.92 16.23
C ARG A 621 -2.89 9.23 17.65
N SER A 622 -1.71 8.72 17.99
CA SER A 622 -0.98 9.08 19.21
C SER A 622 0.47 9.40 18.85
N GLY A 623 0.77 10.70 18.73
CA GLY A 623 2.05 11.18 18.21
C GLY A 623 2.29 10.73 16.76
N ILE A 624 3.38 10.00 16.54
CA ILE A 624 3.77 9.45 15.22
C ILE A 624 3.17 8.07 14.93
N MET A 625 2.52 7.44 15.91
CA MET A 625 1.91 6.13 15.75
C MET A 625 0.43 6.25 15.40
N SER A 626 -0.02 5.42 14.47
CA SER A 626 -1.43 5.25 14.13
C SER A 626 -1.86 3.85 14.50
N ASN A 627 -2.97 3.72 15.23
CA ASN A 627 -3.58 2.43 15.54
C ASN A 627 -4.99 2.40 14.95
N ILE A 628 -5.46 1.22 14.57
CA ILE A 628 -6.83 1.03 14.13
C ILE A 628 -7.59 0.38 15.28
N GLN A 629 -8.55 1.09 15.85
CA GLN A 629 -9.50 0.55 16.82
C GLN A 629 -10.71 0.05 16.05
N ILE A 630 -11.15 -1.18 16.32
CA ILE A 630 -12.34 -1.76 15.69
C ILE A 630 -13.34 -2.07 16.78
N TYR A 631 -14.56 -1.61 16.57
CA TYR A 631 -15.70 -1.78 17.46
C TYR A 631 -16.72 -2.67 16.78
N GLN A 632 -17.22 -3.66 17.50
CA GLN A 632 -18.22 -4.60 17.01
C GLN A 632 -19.57 -4.27 17.63
N PHE A 633 -20.60 -4.21 16.79
CA PHE A 633 -21.97 -3.89 17.14
C PHE A 633 -22.90 -5.05 16.80
N GLN A 634 -23.93 -5.22 17.63
CA GLN A 634 -25.04 -6.12 17.39
C GLN A 634 -26.32 -5.42 17.87
N ASP A 635 -27.32 -5.31 16.98
CA ASP A 635 -28.59 -4.62 17.27
C ASP A 635 -28.42 -3.20 17.84
N GLY A 636 -27.44 -2.45 17.30
CA GLY A 636 -27.11 -1.08 17.74
C GLY A 636 -26.34 -0.99 19.06
N VAL A 637 -25.99 -2.11 19.69
CA VAL A 637 -25.22 -2.14 20.94
C VAL A 637 -23.80 -2.61 20.66
N MET A 638 -22.80 -1.91 21.19
CA MET A 638 -21.41 -2.36 21.11
C MET A 638 -21.20 -3.62 21.98
N ILE A 639 -20.70 -4.69 21.37
CA ILE A 639 -20.45 -5.98 22.03
C ILE A 639 -18.96 -6.31 22.20
N GLY A 640 -18.07 -5.60 21.51
CA GLY A 640 -16.64 -5.86 21.62
C GLY A 640 -15.77 -4.79 20.97
N ASN A 641 -14.47 -4.82 21.28
CA ASN A 641 -13.47 -4.03 20.60
C ASN A 641 -12.18 -4.83 20.39
N GLN A 642 -11.38 -4.40 19.42
CA GLN A 642 -10.03 -4.90 19.19
C GLN A 642 -9.14 -3.78 18.66
N VAL A 643 -7.82 -3.93 18.84
CA VAL A 643 -6.84 -2.94 18.35
C VAL A 643 -5.86 -3.62 17.41
N ILE A 644 -5.71 -3.03 16.23
CA ILE A 644 -4.63 -3.35 15.29
C ILE A 644 -3.54 -2.29 15.47
N VAL A 645 -2.43 -2.71 16.05
CA VAL A 645 -1.23 -1.87 16.19
C VAL A 645 -0.58 -1.75 14.81
N CYS A 646 -0.48 -0.52 14.30
CA CYS A 646 0.20 -0.27 13.03
C CYS A 646 1.58 0.34 13.30
N SER A 647 2.60 -0.17 12.61
CA SER A 647 3.99 0.28 12.73
C SER A 647 4.28 1.58 11.97
N SER A 648 3.26 2.21 11.39
CA SER A 648 3.43 3.21 10.34
C SER A 648 2.27 4.21 10.24
N GLU A 649 2.51 5.29 9.49
CA GLU A 649 1.58 6.39 9.24
C GLU A 649 0.45 5.96 8.29
N ILE A 650 -0.53 5.25 8.84
CA ILE A 650 -1.80 5.03 8.16
C ILE A 650 -2.54 6.37 8.05
N VAL A 651 -3.04 6.68 6.87
CA VAL A 651 -3.76 7.94 6.59
C VAL A 651 -5.19 7.72 6.08
N PHE A 652 -5.52 6.50 5.66
CA PHE A 652 -6.81 6.16 5.11
C PHE A 652 -7.13 4.70 5.39
N MET A 653 -8.42 4.41 5.57
CA MET A 653 -8.92 3.05 5.69
C MET A 653 -10.36 2.92 5.19
N GLU A 654 -10.72 1.74 4.73
CA GLU A 654 -12.06 1.43 4.20
C GLU A 654 -12.34 -0.08 4.32
N PHE A 655 -13.59 -0.43 4.64
CA PHE A 655 -14.02 -1.83 4.62
C PHE A 655 -14.35 -2.30 3.20
N ILE A 656 -14.01 -3.54 2.88
CA ILE A 656 -14.40 -4.21 1.64
C ILE A 656 -15.63 -5.08 1.90
N HIS A 657 -16.54 -5.08 0.92
CA HIS A 657 -17.86 -5.70 0.95
C HIS A 657 -17.93 -7.15 1.48
N GLU A 658 -17.06 -8.07 1.06
CA GLU A 658 -17.34 -9.51 1.22
C GLU A 658 -16.56 -10.27 2.31
N ALA A 659 -15.75 -9.63 3.16
CA ALA A 659 -14.77 -10.40 3.95
C ALA A 659 -14.49 -9.95 5.40
N PHE A 660 -15.30 -9.06 5.99
CA PHE A 660 -14.88 -8.33 7.20
C PHE A 660 -13.43 -7.84 7.02
N ALA A 661 -13.10 -7.41 5.79
CA ALA A 661 -11.74 -7.08 5.42
C ALA A 661 -11.60 -5.57 5.44
N LEU A 662 -10.58 -5.09 6.14
CA LEU A 662 -10.26 -3.69 6.24
C LEU A 662 -9.02 -3.42 5.41
N VAL A 663 -9.12 -2.45 4.52
CA VAL A 663 -8.00 -1.90 3.77
C VAL A 663 -7.48 -0.70 4.52
N ALA A 664 -6.16 -0.60 4.68
CA ALA A 664 -5.51 0.59 5.23
C ALA A 664 -4.36 1.03 4.32
N TYR A 665 -4.25 2.34 4.09
CA TYR A 665 -3.21 2.93 3.28
C TYR A 665 -2.16 3.63 4.14
N ASN A 666 -0.90 3.26 3.89
CA ASN A 666 0.28 3.82 4.54
C ASN A 666 0.97 4.80 3.61
N TRP A 667 1.04 6.05 4.05
CA TRP A 667 1.66 7.12 3.29
C TRP A 667 3.18 6.94 3.15
N SER A 668 3.84 6.40 4.17
CA SER A 668 5.29 6.23 4.17
C SER A 668 5.77 5.13 3.20
N THR A 669 5.06 4.00 3.13
CA THR A 669 5.40 2.90 2.20
C THR A 669 4.72 3.03 0.84
N GLN A 670 3.77 3.96 0.68
CA GLN A 670 2.91 4.05 -0.51
C GLN A 670 2.17 2.73 -0.76
N GLY A 671 1.85 2.05 0.35
CA GLY A 671 1.37 0.68 0.40
C GLY A 671 -0.03 0.60 0.97
N ILE A 672 -0.85 -0.23 0.34
CA ILE A 672 -2.14 -0.68 0.85
C ILE A 672 -1.94 -2.00 1.59
N TYR A 673 -2.57 -2.15 2.75
CA TYR A 673 -2.54 -3.33 3.59
C TYR A 673 -3.97 -3.86 3.76
N LEU A 674 -4.13 -5.17 3.59
CA LEU A 674 -5.40 -5.87 3.77
C LEU A 674 -5.39 -6.63 5.10
N TYR A 675 -6.28 -6.25 5.99
CA TYR A 675 -6.51 -6.91 7.28
C TYR A 675 -7.81 -7.69 7.21
N THR A 676 -7.80 -8.95 7.66
CA THR A 676 -9.04 -9.70 7.86
C THR A 676 -9.41 -9.65 9.32
N ILE A 677 -10.60 -9.13 9.58
CA ILE A 677 -11.12 -8.95 10.93
C ILE A 677 -11.77 -10.24 11.38
N LYS A 678 -11.29 -10.78 12.49
CA LYS A 678 -11.93 -11.91 13.16
C LYS A 678 -13.02 -11.36 14.06
N VAL A 679 -14.27 -11.65 13.70
CA VAL A 679 -15.45 -11.38 14.54
C VAL A 679 -15.47 -12.46 15.62
N GLU A 680 -15.19 -12.10 16.87
CA GLU A 680 -15.28 -13.05 17.97
C GLU A 680 -16.76 -13.28 18.31
N SER A 681 -17.15 -14.54 18.61
CA SER A 681 -18.47 -14.81 19.17
C SER A 681 -18.60 -14.08 20.51
N PRO A 682 -19.80 -13.56 20.87
CA PRO A 682 -19.98 -12.83 22.12
C PRO A 682 -19.67 -13.76 23.30
N GLN A 683 -18.42 -13.71 23.77
CA GLN A 683 -18.12 -14.08 25.13
C GLN A 683 -18.58 -12.89 25.96
N ASN A 684 -19.22 -13.16 27.10
CA ASN A 684 -19.57 -12.17 28.10
C ASN A 684 -18.29 -11.52 28.63
N THR A 685 -17.64 -10.67 27.84
CA THR A 685 -16.62 -9.76 28.30
C THR A 685 -17.39 -8.54 28.76
N ILE A 686 -17.73 -8.58 30.05
CA ILE A 686 -18.13 -7.43 30.85
C ILE A 686 -17.29 -6.24 30.42
N MET A 687 -17.96 -5.10 30.26
CA MET A 687 -17.40 -3.76 30.07
C MET A 687 -15.98 -3.64 30.60
N TYR A 688 -15.10 -3.12 29.76
CA TYR A 688 -13.78 -2.66 30.14
C TYR A 688 -13.87 -1.87 31.46
N GLU A 689 -13.21 -2.40 32.49
CA GLU A 689 -12.39 -1.55 33.34
C GLU A 689 -11.58 -0.69 32.38
N ASP A 690 -11.65 0.63 32.56
CA ASP A 690 -10.66 1.56 32.02
C ASP A 690 -9.31 0.84 32.01
N MET A 691 -8.61 0.87 30.88
CA MET A 691 -7.15 0.86 30.94
C MET A 691 -6.78 2.15 31.66
N ASP A 692 -7.00 2.13 32.96
CA ASP A 692 -6.47 3.05 33.93
C ASP A 692 -4.98 2.88 33.72
N GLU A 693 -4.40 3.78 32.93
CA GLU A 693 -3.00 4.10 33.06
C GLU A 693 -2.84 4.44 34.54
N LYS A 694 -2.49 3.43 35.35
CA LYS A 694 -2.28 3.58 36.80
C LYS A 694 -1.26 4.68 37.07
N TYR A 695 -0.45 5.02 36.07
CA TYR A 695 0.58 6.03 36.10
C TYR A 695 0.77 6.71 34.74
N HIS A 696 1.15 7.98 34.75
CA HIS A 696 1.67 8.71 33.58
C HIS A 696 3.21 8.69 33.61
N ILE A 697 3.83 8.57 32.44
CA ILE A 697 5.29 8.61 32.30
C ILE A 697 5.73 10.07 32.19
N VAL A 698 6.52 10.53 33.15
CA VAL A 698 7.01 11.93 33.22
C VAL A 698 8.32 12.09 32.47
N LYS A 699 9.17 11.05 32.51
CA LYS A 699 10.46 11.05 31.84
C LYS A 699 10.88 9.62 31.54
N SER A 700 11.54 9.42 30.40
CA SER A 700 12.20 8.17 30.04
C SER A 700 13.60 8.43 29.55
N ASP A 701 14.52 7.52 29.83
CA ASP A 701 15.91 7.62 29.37
C ASP A 701 16.48 6.22 29.15
N SER A 702 17.54 6.13 28.34
CA SER A 702 18.23 4.89 28.02
C SER A 702 19.75 5.07 28.07
N ALA A 703 20.45 4.11 28.66
CA ALA A 703 21.90 4.13 28.75
C ALA A 703 22.50 2.72 28.68
N PHE A 704 23.79 2.65 28.37
CA PHE A 704 24.59 1.45 28.60
C PHE A 704 25.39 1.65 29.89
N VAL A 705 25.13 0.85 30.92
CA VAL A 705 25.91 0.86 32.15
C VAL A 705 26.68 -0.45 32.23
N ASN A 706 28.01 -0.39 32.28
CA ASN A 706 28.89 -1.58 32.21
C ASN A 706 28.56 -2.50 31.00
N ASN A 707 28.29 -1.91 29.83
CA ASN A 707 27.88 -2.60 28.59
C ASN A 707 26.52 -3.36 28.66
N ILE A 708 25.71 -3.12 29.69
CA ILE A 708 24.35 -3.66 29.79
C ILE A 708 23.36 -2.56 29.39
N PRO A 709 22.44 -2.80 28.44
CA PRO A 709 21.43 -1.83 28.08
C PRO A 709 20.41 -1.69 29.22
N ILE A 710 20.08 -0.44 29.52
CA ILE A 710 19.11 -0.08 30.56
C ILE A 710 18.11 0.91 29.96
N ILE A 711 16.82 0.64 30.15
CA ILE A 711 15.74 1.61 29.90
C ILE A 711 15.13 1.99 31.24
N SER A 712 14.84 3.27 31.41
CA SER A 712 14.20 3.80 32.61
C SER A 712 12.95 4.60 32.28
N LYS A 713 11.96 4.52 33.18
CA LYS A 713 10.69 5.24 33.10
C LYS A 713 10.36 5.80 34.48
N LEU A 714 10.37 7.12 34.62
CA LEU A 714 9.81 7.80 35.78
C LEU A 714 8.29 7.87 35.61
N ARG A 715 7.58 7.21 36.51
CA ARG A 715 6.14 7.05 36.55
C ARG A 715 5.58 7.86 37.70
N ILE A 716 4.46 8.53 37.50
CA ILE A 716 3.68 9.14 38.58
C ILE A 716 2.25 8.58 38.51
N ASP A 717 1.77 8.01 39.60
CA ASP A 717 0.40 7.48 39.66
C ASP A 717 -0.67 8.57 39.83
N LYS A 718 -1.94 8.18 39.76
CA LYS A 718 -3.09 9.10 39.97
C LYS A 718 -3.09 9.75 41.35
N GLU A 719 -2.51 9.10 42.36
CA GLU A 719 -2.41 9.63 43.73
C GLU A 719 -1.16 10.51 43.93
N GLY A 720 -0.30 10.63 42.90
CA GLY A 720 0.90 11.45 42.89
C GLY A 720 2.18 10.76 43.40
N TYR A 721 2.16 9.45 43.61
CA TYR A 721 3.34 8.67 43.99
C TYR A 721 4.25 8.53 42.78
N SER A 722 5.53 8.87 42.98
CA SER A 722 6.54 8.76 41.94
C SER A 722 7.31 7.46 42.11
N SER A 723 7.41 6.67 41.04
CA SER A 723 8.24 5.47 40.99
C SER A 723 9.13 5.51 39.76
N LEU A 724 10.35 4.99 39.87
CA LEU A 724 11.25 4.82 38.75
C LEU A 724 11.31 3.33 38.37
N SER A 725 10.82 3.00 37.19
CA SER A 725 10.99 1.66 36.62
C SER A 725 12.28 1.59 35.82
N ILE A 726 13.09 0.56 36.04
CA ILE A 726 14.34 0.29 35.35
C ILE A 726 14.26 -1.11 34.74
N MET A 727 14.29 -1.18 33.42
CA MET A 727 14.32 -2.41 32.63
C MET A 727 15.77 -2.74 32.27
N THR A 728 16.20 -3.97 32.55
CA THR A 728 17.58 -4.44 32.37
C THR A 728 17.65 -5.82 31.72
N GLY A 729 18.84 -6.22 31.29
CA GLY A 729 19.11 -7.50 30.63
C GLY A 729 19.25 -7.37 29.11
N ALA A 730 19.84 -8.38 28.44
CA ALA A 730 20.07 -8.36 26.99
C ALA A 730 18.78 -8.15 26.19
N ASP A 731 17.64 -8.64 26.72
CA ASP A 731 16.31 -8.55 26.10
C ASP A 731 15.40 -7.52 26.80
N LEU A 732 15.91 -6.74 27.78
CA LEU A 732 15.15 -5.75 28.58
C LEU A 732 13.93 -6.30 29.34
N ASN A 733 13.85 -7.62 29.54
CA ASN A 733 12.69 -8.27 30.15
C ASN A 733 12.67 -8.23 31.70
N ILE A 734 13.71 -7.72 32.34
CA ILE A 734 13.81 -7.67 33.81
C ILE A 734 13.48 -6.26 34.28
N GLU A 735 12.30 -6.07 34.85
CA GLU A 735 11.85 -4.79 35.40
C GLU A 735 12.10 -4.69 36.92
N HIS A 736 12.70 -3.57 37.32
CA HIS A 736 12.91 -3.20 38.72
C HIS A 736 12.23 -1.86 39.00
N ILE A 737 11.37 -1.81 40.02
CA ILE A 737 10.62 -0.60 40.38
C ILE A 737 11.23 -0.02 41.67
N TYR A 738 11.55 1.28 41.63
CA TYR A 738 12.08 2.06 42.73
C TYR A 738 11.02 3.05 43.18
N ASP A 739 10.44 2.83 44.36
CA ASP A 739 9.55 3.83 44.96
C ASP A 739 10.38 5.04 45.41
N LEU A 740 10.08 6.20 44.82
CA LEU A 740 10.66 7.47 45.25
C LEU A 740 9.89 7.95 46.49
N ARG A 741 10.50 8.80 47.31
CA ARG A 741 9.91 9.16 48.62
C ARG A 741 8.57 9.90 48.45
N THR A 742 7.62 9.54 49.32
CA THR A 742 6.18 9.80 49.16
C THR A 742 5.55 10.53 50.34
N LYS A 743 6.18 11.60 50.85
CA LYS A 743 5.51 12.43 51.85
C LYS A 743 5.52 13.91 51.48
N LYS A 744 4.37 14.37 50.94
CA LYS A 744 3.90 15.74 51.14
C LYS A 744 3.86 16.00 52.64
N ALA A 745 4.84 16.72 53.19
CA ALA A 745 4.59 17.44 54.43
C ALA A 745 3.64 18.61 54.12
N SER A 746 2.82 19.03 55.08
CA SER A 746 1.88 20.17 54.95
C SER A 746 2.54 21.50 54.52
N HIS A 747 3.86 21.57 54.51
CA HIS A 747 4.68 22.74 54.23
C HIS A 747 5.51 22.62 52.93
N GLN A 748 5.15 21.71 52.01
CA GLN A 748 5.88 21.41 50.76
C GLN A 748 4.96 21.42 49.52
N GLU A 749 5.43 22.01 48.40
CA GLU A 749 4.81 21.83 47.07
C GLU A 749 5.26 20.51 46.40
N LYS A 750 4.63 20.15 45.27
CA LYS A 750 4.95 18.93 44.50
C LYS A 750 6.43 18.90 44.10
N ALA A 751 7.10 17.79 44.37
CA ALA A 751 8.51 17.58 44.00
C ALA A 751 8.66 17.38 42.48
N SER A 752 9.76 17.88 41.92
CA SER A 752 10.26 17.58 40.59
C SER A 752 11.40 16.58 40.70
N TYR A 753 11.44 15.59 39.81
CA TYR A 753 12.48 14.57 39.80
C TYR A 753 13.28 14.65 38.51
N ASP A 754 14.60 14.53 38.64
CA ASP A 754 15.53 14.28 37.54
C ASP A 754 16.43 13.08 37.91
N TYR A 755 17.02 12.43 36.92
CA TYR A 755 17.93 11.32 37.16
C TYR A 755 18.97 11.19 36.04
N HIS A 756 20.12 10.63 36.38
CA HIS A 756 21.28 10.55 35.50
C HIS A 756 21.93 9.16 35.54
N PHE A 757 22.26 8.65 34.35
CA PHE A 757 23.12 7.48 34.15
C PHE A 757 24.52 7.92 33.72
N HIS A 758 25.51 7.10 34.04
CA HIS A 758 26.85 7.21 33.48
C HIS A 758 27.35 5.81 33.12
N CYS A 759 28.03 5.68 31.98
CA CYS A 759 28.40 4.38 31.42
C CYS A 759 29.25 3.52 32.36
N ASP A 760 30.14 4.17 33.11
CA ASP A 760 31.08 3.52 34.02
C ASP A 760 30.63 3.55 35.50
N MET A 761 29.44 4.09 35.80
CA MET A 761 28.95 4.20 37.18
C MET A 761 27.98 3.05 37.48
N PRO A 762 28.24 2.19 38.49
CA PRO A 762 27.37 1.06 38.84
C PRO A 762 26.17 1.51 39.69
N GLY A 763 25.47 2.55 39.26
CA GLY A 763 24.37 3.16 40.01
C GLY A 763 23.57 4.16 39.19
N ILE A 764 22.49 4.63 39.80
CA ILE A 764 21.68 5.72 39.29
C ILE A 764 21.67 6.85 40.29
N MET A 765 21.83 8.08 39.81
CA MET A 765 21.60 9.26 40.65
C MET A 765 20.23 9.84 40.37
N ILE A 766 19.51 10.13 41.43
CA ILE A 766 18.19 10.75 41.38
C ILE A 766 18.29 12.09 42.12
N GLU A 767 17.93 13.16 41.44
CA GLU A 767 17.75 14.48 42.01
C GLU A 767 16.26 14.74 42.24
N GLU A 768 15.90 15.06 43.47
CA GLU A 768 14.56 15.48 43.87
C GLU A 768 14.60 16.94 44.29
N VAL A 769 13.81 17.80 43.66
CA VAL A 769 13.72 19.23 43.98
C VAL A 769 12.31 19.58 44.43
N TYR A 770 12.16 20.24 45.58
CA TYR A 770 10.85 20.72 46.03
C TYR A 770 10.96 22.06 46.75
N LYS A 771 9.86 22.81 46.75
CA LYS A 771 9.72 24.09 47.44
C LYS A 771 9.14 23.88 48.85
N CYS A 772 9.71 24.55 49.85
CA CYS A 772 9.45 24.38 51.27
C CYS A 772 9.31 25.72 51.98
N TRP A 773 8.38 25.81 52.93
CA TRP A 773 8.13 27.05 53.71
C TRP A 773 8.35 26.86 55.21
N ASN A 774 9.02 25.76 55.61
CA ASN A 774 9.26 25.45 57.01
C ASN A 774 10.36 26.35 57.60
N GLU A 775 10.00 27.17 58.59
CA GLU A 775 10.89 28.12 59.27
C GLU A 775 12.03 27.44 60.04
N LEU A 776 11.90 26.14 60.35
CA LEU A 776 12.97 25.36 60.98
C LEU A 776 14.13 25.06 60.01
N CYS A 777 13.92 25.14 58.69
CA CYS A 777 14.95 24.88 57.70
C CYS A 777 15.88 26.08 57.48
N LEU A 778 15.37 27.31 57.60
CA LEU A 778 16.11 28.57 57.40
C LEU A 778 15.52 29.68 58.30
N PRO A 779 16.28 30.22 59.27
CA PRO A 779 15.73 31.12 60.30
C PRO A 779 15.31 32.54 59.85
N THR A 780 15.63 32.98 58.62
CA THR A 780 15.59 34.42 58.24
C THR A 780 14.67 34.79 57.06
N SER A 781 13.60 34.02 56.77
CA SER A 781 12.39 34.35 55.96
C SER A 781 12.12 33.46 54.72
N THR A 782 10.81 33.30 54.44
CA THR A 782 10.09 33.07 53.18
C THR A 782 10.66 32.08 52.18
N VAL A 783 9.96 30.95 52.00
CA VAL A 783 9.98 30.07 50.82
C VAL A 783 11.38 29.76 50.25
N HIS A 784 11.86 28.55 50.47
CA HIS A 784 13.13 28.05 49.95
C HIS A 784 12.94 26.73 49.20
N TRP A 785 13.98 26.22 48.57
CA TRP A 785 13.95 24.98 47.79
C TRP A 785 14.97 24.00 48.34
N HIS A 786 14.58 22.73 48.42
CA HIS A 786 15.47 21.62 48.75
C HIS A 786 15.81 20.88 47.48
N ALA A 787 17.07 20.47 47.31
CA ALA A 787 17.49 19.48 46.33
C ALA A 787 18.11 18.29 47.06
N PHE A 788 17.46 17.14 46.97
CA PHE A 788 17.96 15.86 47.47
C PHE A 788 18.60 15.11 46.32
N ILE A 789 19.92 14.91 46.39
CA ILE A 789 20.66 14.09 45.43
C ILE A 789 20.91 12.74 46.08
N THR A 790 20.36 11.68 45.51
CA THR A 790 20.45 10.32 46.05
C THR A 790 21.08 9.39 45.03
N MET A 791 22.09 8.63 45.45
CA MET A 791 22.67 7.57 44.64
C MET A 791 22.10 6.21 45.06
N TYR A 792 21.55 5.47 44.10
CA TYR A 792 21.10 4.10 44.25
C TYR A 792 22.03 3.15 43.52
N GLU A 793 22.29 1.98 44.10
CA GLU A 793 22.89 0.87 43.35
C GLU A 793 21.89 0.32 42.32
N LEU A 794 22.40 0.05 41.13
CA LEU A 794 21.65 -0.69 40.13
C LEU A 794 21.42 -2.14 40.62
N PRO A 795 20.38 -2.82 40.10
CA PRO A 795 20.05 -4.17 40.53
C PRO A 795 21.24 -5.14 40.36
N PRO A 796 21.40 -6.14 41.26
CA PRO A 796 20.45 -6.55 42.30
C PRO A 796 20.65 -5.83 43.65
N GLY A 797 21.60 -4.89 43.75
CA GLY A 797 22.00 -4.28 45.03
C GLY A 797 20.88 -3.48 45.71
N ASN A 798 20.09 -2.74 44.90
CA ASN A 798 18.89 -1.98 45.27
C ASN A 798 18.99 -1.19 46.60
N ARG A 799 20.21 -0.78 46.96
CA ARG A 799 20.55 -0.07 48.18
C ARG A 799 20.84 1.39 47.85
N ARG A 800 20.26 2.28 48.65
CA ARG A 800 20.64 3.69 48.69
C ARG A 800 22.06 3.78 49.25
N LYS A 801 23.03 4.25 48.44
CA LYS A 801 24.42 4.43 48.87
C LYS A 801 24.57 5.66 49.76
N TRP A 802 24.05 6.80 49.30
CA TRP A 802 24.11 8.05 50.04
C TRP A 802 23.03 9.01 49.53
N THR A 803 22.71 10.02 50.35
CA THR A 803 21.82 11.12 50.01
C THR A 803 22.44 12.43 50.52
N GLN A 804 22.50 13.45 49.67
CA GLN A 804 22.89 14.80 50.02
C GLN A 804 21.67 15.71 49.92
N ASN A 805 21.40 16.51 50.97
CA ASN A 805 20.40 17.57 50.93
C ASN A 805 21.08 18.92 50.75
N LEU A 806 20.51 19.77 49.91
CA LEU A 806 20.97 21.12 49.61
C LEU A 806 19.80 22.08 49.70
N ILE A 807 20.02 23.23 50.31
CA ILE A 807 18.98 24.24 50.51
C ILE A 807 19.33 25.50 49.70
N PHE A 808 18.37 25.98 48.92
CA PHE A 808 18.51 27.13 48.05
C PHE A 808 17.47 28.19 48.42
N THR A 809 17.87 29.45 48.46
CA THR A 809 16.99 30.61 48.68
C THR A 809 16.42 31.19 47.37
N THR A 810 16.69 30.53 46.24
CA THR A 810 16.26 30.92 44.90
C THR A 810 15.60 29.74 44.20
N ASP A 811 14.68 30.01 43.28
CA ASP A 811 13.97 28.96 42.55
C ASP A 811 14.93 28.13 41.68
N ILE A 812 14.96 26.83 41.95
CA ILE A 812 15.77 25.83 41.24
C ILE A 812 14.93 24.76 40.54
N MET A 813 13.60 24.90 40.48
CA MET A 813 12.74 23.90 39.84
C MET A 813 13.02 23.74 38.34
N LYS A 814 13.57 24.77 37.68
CA LYS A 814 13.92 24.78 36.25
C LYS A 814 15.43 24.79 35.98
N SER A 815 16.26 24.58 37.01
CA SER A 815 17.71 24.53 36.81
C SER A 815 18.11 23.24 36.12
N ARG A 816 19.09 23.32 35.21
CA ARG A 816 19.71 22.14 34.61
C ARG A 816 20.71 21.52 35.58
N SER A 817 20.81 20.20 35.56
CA SER A 817 21.79 19.42 36.31
C SER A 817 22.52 18.44 35.39
N GLU A 818 23.80 18.21 35.65
CA GLU A 818 24.60 17.16 34.99
C GLU A 818 25.48 16.47 36.02
N CYS A 819 25.81 15.21 35.74
CA CYS A 819 26.69 14.39 36.55
C CYS A 819 27.84 13.85 35.71
N LEU A 820 29.06 14.02 36.21
CA LEU A 820 30.27 13.42 35.67
C LEU A 820 30.81 12.42 36.69
N TYR A 821 31.16 11.22 36.24
CA TYR A 821 31.69 10.17 37.09
C TYR A 821 33.14 9.87 36.73
N ASN A 822 33.97 9.67 37.76
CA ASN A 822 35.28 9.05 37.68
C ASN A 822 35.37 8.04 38.84
N GLU A 823 36.19 6.99 38.73
CA GLU A 823 36.32 5.85 39.66
C GLU A 823 36.40 6.23 41.16
N LYS A 824 36.78 7.47 41.48
CA LYS A 824 36.91 7.99 42.86
C LYS A 824 35.94 9.11 43.24
N ASN A 825 35.27 9.74 42.28
CA ASN A 825 34.48 10.95 42.51
C ASN A 825 33.28 11.06 41.58
N VAL A 826 32.14 11.49 42.14
CA VAL A 826 31.05 12.09 41.37
C VAL A 826 31.22 13.60 41.39
N VAL A 827 31.19 14.23 40.21
CA VAL A 827 31.06 15.69 40.08
C VAL A 827 29.65 16.00 39.60
N PHE A 828 28.86 16.61 40.47
CA PHE A 828 27.54 17.11 40.14
C PHE A 828 27.60 18.60 39.85
N ILE A 829 27.07 19.00 38.69
CA ILE A 829 27.05 20.38 38.22
C ILE A 829 25.59 20.82 38.11
N LYS A 830 25.24 21.93 38.76
CA LYS A 830 23.91 22.53 38.69
C LYS A 830 23.99 23.97 38.22
N TRP A 831 23.31 24.29 37.13
CA TRP A 831 23.25 25.64 36.58
C TRP A 831 22.08 26.40 37.19
N LEU A 832 22.40 27.33 38.08
CA LEU A 832 21.46 28.27 38.68
C LEU A 832 21.35 29.52 37.79
N SER A 833 20.28 30.29 37.95
CA SER A 833 20.02 31.48 37.13
C SER A 833 21.15 32.54 37.13
N LYS A 834 21.99 32.55 38.16
CA LYS A 834 23.11 33.51 38.32
C LYS A 834 24.44 32.88 38.75
N ALA A 835 24.53 31.55 38.83
CA ALA A 835 25.73 30.86 39.31
C ALA A 835 25.76 29.40 38.81
N VAL A 836 26.94 28.78 38.86
CA VAL A 836 27.08 27.33 38.66
C VAL A 836 27.56 26.73 39.97
N LEU A 837 26.79 25.80 40.51
CA LEU A 837 27.19 25.00 41.67
C LEU A 837 27.90 23.75 41.15
N ILE A 838 29.15 23.55 41.58
CA ILE A 838 29.91 22.33 41.31
C ILE A 838 30.14 21.65 42.65
N MET A 839 29.63 20.44 42.80
CA MET A 839 29.85 19.61 43.97
C MET A 839 30.67 18.40 43.59
N ARG A 840 31.74 18.18 44.34
CA ARG A 840 32.55 16.98 44.24
C ARG A 840 32.24 16.09 45.43
N LEU A 841 31.77 14.89 45.14
CA LEU A 841 31.36 13.89 46.12
C LEU A 841 32.31 12.70 45.99
N GLU A 842 33.00 12.36 47.07
CA GLU A 842 33.80 11.14 47.15
C GLU A 842 32.86 9.94 47.34
N ILE A 843 33.08 8.87 46.56
CA ILE A 843 32.19 7.70 46.46
C ILE A 843 32.61 6.59 47.42
#